data_AF-T0LMM2-F1
#
_entry.id   AF-T0LMM2-F1
#
_cell.length_a   1.000
_cell.length_b   1.000
_cell.length_c   1.000
_cell.angle_alpha   90.00
_cell.angle_beta   90.00
_cell.angle_gamma   90.00
#
_symmetry.space_group_name_H-M   'P 1'
#
loop_
_entity.id
_entity.type
_entity.pdbx_description
1 polymer ?
#
loop_
_entity_poly.entity_id
_entity_poly.type
_entity_poly.pdbx_seq_one_letter_code
_entity_poly.pdbx_strand_id
1 'polypeptide(L)'
;MLGDPFNRPVILAAESFSGLGVITSDVYVDNDVTWYLNQNNFLRSVRNFVIDVRPTPQWAYVCGGFMSDLVFVGGNFGVYFGNQQFTTSGLLFDSCRTGLQIHWDWGWTKQDTEFYNCAKGIVIVGGTGGPFSTGQGVDNSTALHIDNGGFQNCETIVLESHTNSVLYPGDATGLTNVLSWGFGKVADPSGETGFVNGANRTAPEAYPASLLVTDDIQPPAKFFHRTRPSYADPGNSQIFDVKALGAKGDGATDDTAVLNRILDVAANVSGIVYFPHGVYVIKDTSGLAHYRPGMAADHGHRLPVRGHGEPAGRSARGRRGVRRCVMEIQCMMSTVRGPTAGAVLVEWNVHESSQGSAGLWDSHIRVGGAKGSDLQNAECPKTVQNKNCIAASMMMHMTEKSSGYLENVWMWVADHDMEDADQIQINVYAARGILIESQGPTWLWGTAAEHAVLYQYQLSGAKNVVMGLIQTEAPYFQSSPKAPAPFEMGLVFKDDPNFADCSASSKTCATAWSLRMIDSTNIYVISGGLYTWFQDYSQECVNSGANDCQLSTFYVEQSFDVWVYNLITIGVIQMVTALNGQPVSAANNRNGFASSIVTWLGGANQTAGGRNVTGYTPHTRDDLAGNSFSEQCKTALTGTIACVNQAMQWTSLGYRGSLDNATLQDESSGAPLEMVSGYVWYGCNESCQTDTSSGRYCNDIIDEFAETETLDEMPDAELCFDCFTARVRMMQQITYSFFNTVPWYQTALEAIQTRCSVQGSTDVPPPLIVVPTPDPFCVSDKYYTTQAGDTCNYIALANDVSSANVLYAATAAGATRGCSDLPTDLSICLPLTCETYLLKSTDDCFSASATAGIEDITLYNSWIDDGCDNLHEANATLGSVVCASPLGGTYVPGTATNTSGIPGGGAANYSSIAVNPSGGATVAPKTTTECGVWYVAQPDDTCAFITMTFSIGLSLFAKMNPSVDAKTSGRCSASIVPGYAYCMSPVFNPDAGSSNASYTTNSHGCWSNLDNSSQVLLGPLWTDEGSMTLDACAKTCFKDRYSLAGLKGADTCLCGDQVSINSVQLSESECAASQSQDISLSTLSDDTKLTFQFVDMGCFANTALIAGSGPSAAWATNNTVSNCASFCLPVYLYFGVTNGDTCRCGTGVDAAATALDTDTNCNVVCTGRANMNCGGSAATHIYAARANPLPRPEVSPSLASLIASETTAPTA
;
A
#
# COMPACT_ATOMS: atom_id res chain seq x y z
N MET A 1 15.76 20.53 -18.04
CA MET A 1 14.87 21.30 -18.93
C MET A 1 13.46 20.75 -18.81
N LEU A 2 12.48 21.60 -18.53
CA LEU A 2 11.08 21.20 -18.34
C LEU A 2 10.18 22.08 -19.20
N GLY A 3 9.49 21.47 -20.17
CA GLY A 3 8.43 22.10 -20.94
C GLY A 3 7.08 22.01 -20.23
N ASP A 4 6.13 22.84 -20.66
CA ASP A 4 4.75 22.78 -20.19
C ASP A 4 4.11 21.44 -20.60
N PRO A 5 3.59 20.64 -19.64
CA PRO A 5 2.98 19.34 -19.95
C PRO A 5 1.64 19.45 -20.70
N PHE A 6 0.92 20.57 -20.60
CA PHE A 6 -0.36 20.82 -21.27
C PHE A 6 -0.21 21.41 -22.65
N ASN A 7 0.84 22.21 -22.84
CA ASN A 7 1.15 22.84 -24.11
C ASN A 7 2.64 22.68 -24.41
N ARG A 8 3.03 21.46 -24.80
CA ARG A 8 4.43 21.09 -25.02
C ARG A 8 5.11 22.08 -25.96
N PRO A 9 6.12 22.84 -25.50
CA PRO A 9 6.83 23.78 -26.35
C PRO A 9 7.57 23.06 -27.48
N VAL A 10 7.57 23.69 -28.65
CA VAL A 10 8.30 23.22 -29.84
C VAL A 10 9.68 23.90 -29.87
N ILE A 11 10.74 23.10 -29.81
CA ILE A 11 12.09 23.55 -30.15
C ILE A 11 12.30 23.27 -31.63
N LEU A 12 12.12 24.31 -32.45
CA LEU A 12 12.28 24.24 -33.90
C LEU A 12 13.72 24.53 -34.29
N ALA A 13 14.40 23.54 -34.87
CA ALA A 13 15.73 23.73 -35.42
C ALA A 13 15.65 24.53 -36.75
N ALA A 14 16.48 25.57 -36.88
CA ALA A 14 16.53 26.37 -38.10
C ALA A 14 17.06 25.55 -39.29
N GLU A 15 16.67 25.91 -40.51
CA GLU A 15 17.20 25.26 -41.73
C GLU A 15 18.74 25.35 -41.82
N SER A 16 19.31 26.43 -41.29
CA SER A 16 20.76 26.64 -41.19
C SER A 16 21.41 26.03 -39.95
N PHE A 17 20.69 25.23 -39.16
CA PHE A 17 21.21 24.67 -37.92
C PHE A 17 22.47 23.83 -38.15
N SER A 18 23.50 24.08 -37.34
CA SER A 18 24.77 23.36 -37.33
C SER A 18 25.19 23.12 -35.87
N GLY A 19 25.31 21.85 -35.49
CA GLY A 19 25.64 21.43 -34.13
C GLY A 19 25.50 19.91 -33.98
N LEU A 20 26.01 19.35 -32.88
CA LEU A 20 25.95 17.91 -32.57
C LEU A 20 24.51 17.41 -32.30
N GLY A 21 23.64 18.29 -31.80
CA GLY A 21 22.23 18.03 -31.55
C GLY A 21 21.53 19.32 -31.15
N VAL A 22 20.19 19.38 -31.33
CA VAL A 22 19.37 20.54 -30.94
C VAL A 22 19.48 20.83 -29.44
N ILE A 23 19.64 19.78 -28.65
CA ILE A 23 20.04 19.82 -27.24
C ILE A 23 21.30 18.98 -27.12
N THR A 24 22.30 19.47 -26.40
CA THR A 24 23.45 18.67 -25.98
C THR A 24 23.62 18.74 -24.47
N SER A 25 23.83 17.57 -23.84
CA SER A 25 24.17 17.45 -22.42
C SER A 25 25.67 17.53 -22.17
N ASP A 26 26.50 17.43 -23.21
CA ASP A 26 27.96 17.45 -23.10
C ASP A 26 28.60 18.01 -24.38
N VAL A 27 29.40 19.07 -24.25
CA VAL A 27 29.93 19.83 -25.39
C VAL A 27 31.38 19.44 -25.62
N TYR A 28 31.71 19.07 -26.85
CA TYR A 28 33.10 18.94 -27.28
C TYR A 28 33.75 20.32 -27.38
N VAL A 29 34.81 20.54 -26.62
CA VAL A 29 35.64 21.75 -26.65
C VAL A 29 36.93 21.55 -27.43
N ASP A 30 37.34 20.29 -27.65
CA ASP A 30 38.39 19.85 -28.56
C ASP A 30 38.05 18.44 -29.06
N ASN A 31 38.92 17.83 -29.89
CA ASN A 31 38.67 16.51 -30.50
C ASN A 31 38.41 15.39 -29.47
N ASP A 32 39.07 15.45 -28.30
CA ASP A 32 39.00 14.42 -27.26
C ASP A 32 38.63 15.00 -25.88
N VAL A 33 38.16 16.24 -25.83
CA VAL A 33 37.85 16.95 -24.58
C VAL A 33 36.39 17.41 -24.61
N THR A 34 35.64 16.98 -23.61
CA THR A 34 34.24 17.34 -23.38
C THR A 34 34.10 18.22 -22.15
N TRP A 35 32.93 18.84 -21.94
CA TRP A 35 32.66 19.63 -20.72
C TRP A 35 32.62 18.76 -19.47
N TYR A 36 32.11 17.54 -19.60
CA TYR A 36 32.00 16.59 -18.51
C TYR A 36 32.61 15.26 -18.93
N LEU A 37 33.20 14.52 -17.99
CA LEU A 37 33.45 13.10 -18.22
C LEU A 37 32.09 12.40 -18.36
N ASN A 38 31.89 11.61 -19.42
CA ASN A 38 30.58 11.07 -19.75
C ASN A 38 30.04 10.13 -18.67
N GLN A 39 30.91 9.39 -17.97
CA GLN A 39 30.55 8.54 -16.83
C GLN A 39 30.05 9.34 -15.64
N ASN A 40 30.44 10.62 -15.54
CA ASN A 40 30.12 11.50 -14.41
C ASN A 40 29.14 12.63 -14.79
N ASN A 41 28.43 12.47 -15.91
CA ASN A 41 27.47 13.46 -16.41
C ASN A 41 26.06 13.26 -15.82
N PHE A 42 25.96 13.34 -14.50
CA PHE A 42 24.78 12.97 -13.71
C PHE A 42 23.67 14.04 -13.66
N LEU A 43 22.50 13.66 -13.10
CA LEU A 43 21.42 14.56 -12.67
C LEU A 43 20.88 15.49 -13.76
N ARG A 44 20.54 14.92 -14.92
CA ARG A 44 19.95 15.65 -16.05
C ARG A 44 18.56 15.14 -16.37
N SER A 45 17.72 16.06 -16.85
CA SER A 45 16.41 15.69 -17.37
C SER A 45 15.95 16.65 -18.46
N VAL A 46 15.29 16.11 -19.49
CA VAL A 46 14.58 16.86 -20.55
C VAL A 46 13.18 16.28 -20.65
N ARG A 47 12.15 17.10 -20.42
CA ARG A 47 10.76 16.63 -20.34
C ARG A 47 9.80 17.57 -21.06
N ASN A 48 8.73 17.00 -21.64
CA ASN A 48 7.59 17.72 -22.21
C ASN A 48 7.93 18.66 -23.38
N PHE A 49 8.81 18.25 -24.30
CA PHE A 49 9.14 19.02 -25.49
C PHE A 49 8.69 18.30 -26.77
N VAL A 50 8.42 19.09 -27.80
CA VAL A 50 8.45 18.64 -29.19
C VAL A 50 9.76 19.17 -29.80
N ILE A 51 10.62 18.29 -30.26
CA ILE A 51 11.87 18.68 -30.93
C ILE A 51 11.67 18.50 -32.44
N ASP A 52 11.55 19.61 -33.17
CA ASP A 52 11.28 19.60 -34.60
C ASP A 52 12.54 19.87 -35.41
N VAL A 53 13.04 18.82 -36.04
CA VAL A 53 14.24 18.83 -36.89
C VAL A 53 13.91 18.77 -38.39
N ARG A 54 12.64 18.81 -38.79
CA ARG A 54 12.23 18.72 -40.20
C ARG A 54 12.88 19.76 -41.12
N PRO A 55 13.19 21.00 -40.68
CA PRO A 55 13.90 21.96 -41.51
C PRO A 55 15.39 21.63 -41.70
N THR A 56 15.97 20.77 -40.87
CA THR A 56 17.40 20.45 -40.90
C THR A 56 17.72 19.33 -41.90
N PRO A 57 19.00 19.17 -42.29
CA PRO A 57 19.44 18.02 -43.09
C PRO A 57 19.10 16.66 -42.46
N GLN A 58 18.88 15.63 -43.28
CA GLN A 58 18.34 14.30 -42.90
C GLN A 58 19.14 13.46 -41.88
N TRP A 59 20.27 13.97 -41.35
CA TRP A 59 21.19 13.24 -40.46
C TRP A 59 21.06 13.61 -38.98
N ALA A 60 20.02 14.36 -38.55
CA ALA A 60 19.76 14.62 -37.14
C ALA A 60 19.27 13.37 -36.39
N TYR A 61 19.74 13.14 -35.16
CA TYR A 61 19.38 12.02 -34.28
C TYR A 61 19.40 12.42 -32.79
N VAL A 62 18.84 11.58 -31.91
CA VAL A 62 18.73 11.79 -30.45
C VAL A 62 19.65 10.83 -29.69
N CYS A 63 20.28 11.28 -28.60
CA CYS A 63 21.10 10.48 -27.66
C CYS A 63 20.98 11.00 -26.21
N GLY A 64 21.07 10.13 -25.19
CA GLY A 64 20.89 10.51 -23.77
C GLY A 64 20.93 9.33 -22.78
N GLY A 65 20.73 9.62 -21.47
CA GLY A 65 20.53 8.74 -20.27
C GLY A 65 19.05 8.31 -20.08
N PHE A 66 18.70 7.43 -19.11
CA PHE A 66 17.39 6.74 -18.93
C PHE A 66 16.22 7.45 -19.65
N MET A 67 15.49 6.73 -20.49
CA MET A 67 14.43 7.31 -21.32
C MET A 67 13.11 6.56 -21.15
N SER A 68 12.05 7.32 -20.85
CA SER A 68 10.68 6.82 -20.88
C SER A 68 9.76 7.75 -21.67
N ASP A 69 8.71 7.17 -22.25
CA ASP A 69 7.56 7.88 -22.84
C ASP A 69 7.90 8.82 -24.01
N LEU A 70 8.69 8.33 -24.97
CA LEU A 70 9.13 9.10 -26.13
C LEU A 70 8.51 8.60 -27.43
N VAL A 71 8.18 9.54 -28.32
CA VAL A 71 7.64 9.28 -29.66
C VAL A 71 8.60 9.82 -30.72
N PHE A 72 9.00 8.97 -31.65
CA PHE A 72 9.89 9.30 -32.78
C PHE A 72 9.12 9.14 -34.10
N VAL A 73 9.09 10.20 -34.91
CA VAL A 73 8.34 10.21 -36.18
C VAL A 73 9.27 10.57 -37.34
N GLY A 74 9.44 9.64 -38.28
CA GLY A 74 10.29 9.82 -39.45
C GLY A 74 11.80 9.77 -39.15
N GLY A 75 12.62 10.26 -40.09
CA GLY A 75 14.07 10.29 -39.96
C GLY A 75 14.79 9.02 -40.45
N ASN A 76 16.11 9.13 -40.66
CA ASN A 76 16.94 7.99 -41.04
C ASN A 76 17.13 7.02 -39.88
N PHE A 77 17.26 7.55 -38.67
CA PHE A 77 17.22 6.83 -37.39
C PHE A 77 16.21 7.52 -36.48
N GLY A 78 15.34 6.77 -35.81
CA GLY A 78 14.58 7.31 -34.69
C GLY A 78 15.53 7.61 -33.52
N VAL A 79 16.32 6.60 -33.12
CA VAL A 79 17.37 6.73 -32.11
C VAL A 79 18.65 5.99 -32.50
N TYR A 80 19.80 6.58 -32.15
CA TYR A 80 21.13 6.00 -32.32
C TYR A 80 21.83 5.91 -30.96
N PHE A 81 22.14 4.69 -30.51
CA PHE A 81 22.54 4.41 -29.15
C PHE A 81 23.96 3.84 -29.02
N GLY A 82 24.70 4.33 -28.03
CA GLY A 82 26.00 3.80 -27.62
C GLY A 82 26.25 4.09 -26.13
N ASN A 83 26.14 3.08 -25.27
CA ASN A 83 26.28 3.27 -23.82
C ASN A 83 26.64 1.93 -23.13
N GLN A 84 27.28 1.97 -21.96
CA GLN A 84 27.59 0.77 -21.18
C GLN A 84 26.33 -0.06 -20.88
N GLN A 85 25.34 0.56 -20.24
CA GLN A 85 24.06 -0.07 -19.96
C GLN A 85 22.93 0.95 -19.91
N PHE A 86 21.70 0.46 -20.10
CA PHE A 86 20.55 1.34 -20.09
C PHE A 86 19.22 0.62 -19.91
N THR A 87 18.21 1.36 -19.43
CA THR A 87 16.81 0.94 -19.46
C THR A 87 15.98 1.99 -20.20
N THR A 88 15.17 1.55 -21.17
CA THR A 88 14.19 2.41 -21.85
C THR A 88 12.81 1.79 -21.82
N SER A 89 11.80 2.59 -21.51
CA SER A 89 10.40 2.15 -21.45
C SER A 89 9.46 3.05 -22.27
N GLY A 90 8.30 2.54 -22.70
CA GLY A 90 7.25 3.36 -23.35
C GLY A 90 7.71 4.11 -24.61
N LEU A 91 8.53 3.48 -25.46
CA LEU A 91 9.06 4.13 -26.67
C LEU A 91 8.22 3.77 -27.90
N LEU A 92 7.80 4.76 -28.68
CA LEU A 92 7.09 4.56 -29.94
C LEU A 92 7.87 5.13 -31.13
N PHE A 93 8.05 4.29 -32.16
CA PHE A 93 8.70 4.68 -33.41
C PHE A 93 7.72 4.56 -34.57
N ASP A 94 7.42 5.65 -35.27
CA ASP A 94 6.56 5.65 -36.45
C ASP A 94 7.31 6.14 -37.68
N SER A 95 7.19 5.39 -38.78
CA SER A 95 7.64 5.78 -40.12
C SER A 95 9.15 6.10 -40.20
N CYS A 96 9.95 5.54 -39.30
CA CYS A 96 11.41 5.66 -39.30
C CYS A 96 12.02 4.71 -40.34
N ARG A 97 13.11 5.11 -41.01
CA ARG A 97 13.84 4.14 -41.87
C ARG A 97 14.46 3.03 -41.02
N THR A 98 15.03 3.39 -39.89
CA THR A 98 15.46 2.48 -38.82
C THR A 98 14.94 3.06 -37.52
N GLY A 99 14.08 2.32 -36.81
CA GLY A 99 13.53 2.80 -35.54
C GLY A 99 14.65 3.06 -34.55
N LEU A 100 15.44 2.04 -34.26
CA LEU A 100 16.56 2.09 -33.32
C LEU A 100 17.81 1.42 -33.90
N GLN A 101 18.98 2.04 -33.71
CA GLN A 101 20.27 1.40 -33.94
C GLN A 101 21.13 1.38 -32.67
N ILE A 102 21.63 0.20 -32.28
CA ILE A 102 22.61 0.00 -31.21
C ILE A 102 24.00 -0.06 -31.84
N HIS A 103 24.81 0.97 -31.58
CA HIS A 103 26.21 1.07 -32.00
C HIS A 103 27.13 0.21 -31.13
N TRP A 104 27.04 0.37 -29.81
CA TRP A 104 27.75 -0.45 -28.82
C TRP A 104 26.99 -0.43 -27.48
N ASP A 105 27.01 -1.54 -26.77
CA ASP A 105 26.63 -1.61 -25.36
C ASP A 105 27.30 -2.80 -24.66
N TRP A 106 27.13 -2.87 -23.34
CA TRP A 106 27.33 -4.10 -22.57
C TRP A 106 25.99 -4.79 -22.32
N GLY A 107 24.92 -4.04 -22.02
CA GLY A 107 23.56 -4.57 -21.96
C GLY A 107 22.47 -3.51 -21.86
N TRP A 108 21.34 -3.72 -22.53
CA TRP A 108 20.27 -2.72 -22.61
C TRP A 108 18.88 -3.34 -22.55
N THR A 109 18.11 -3.01 -21.52
CA THR A 109 16.72 -3.47 -21.35
C THR A 109 15.75 -2.50 -22.00
N LYS A 110 14.84 -3.04 -22.82
CA LYS A 110 13.79 -2.28 -23.50
C LYS A 110 12.46 -2.89 -23.13
N GLN A 111 11.57 -2.09 -22.55
CA GLN A 111 10.24 -2.52 -22.12
C GLN A 111 9.20 -1.63 -22.82
N ASP A 112 8.04 -2.21 -23.15
CA ASP A 112 6.94 -1.47 -23.80
C ASP A 112 7.39 -0.58 -24.97
N THR A 113 8.13 -1.19 -25.92
CA THR A 113 8.70 -0.49 -27.08
C THR A 113 8.00 -0.94 -28.36
N GLU A 114 7.49 0.02 -29.13
CA GLU A 114 6.61 -0.21 -30.27
C GLU A 114 7.18 0.38 -31.56
N PHE A 115 7.08 -0.38 -32.65
CA PHE A 115 7.56 0.03 -33.98
C PHE A 115 6.43 -0.05 -35.02
N TYR A 116 6.07 1.08 -35.60
CA TYR A 116 5.05 1.23 -36.63
C TYR A 116 5.68 1.70 -37.93
N ASN A 117 5.34 1.04 -39.05
CA ASN A 117 5.73 1.45 -40.40
C ASN A 117 7.25 1.68 -40.60
N CYS A 118 8.09 1.05 -39.78
CA CYS A 118 9.53 1.19 -39.86
C CYS A 118 10.11 0.20 -40.88
N ALA A 119 11.07 0.61 -41.71
CA ALA A 119 11.71 -0.34 -42.63
C ALA A 119 12.59 -1.37 -41.90
N LYS A 120 13.16 -0.97 -40.75
CA LYS A 120 13.82 -1.85 -39.77
C LYS A 120 13.44 -1.38 -38.37
N GLY A 121 13.06 -2.30 -37.48
CA GLY A 121 12.79 -2.00 -36.07
C GLY A 121 14.08 -1.69 -35.31
N ILE A 122 14.82 -2.74 -34.93
CA ILE A 122 16.10 -2.65 -34.22
C ILE A 122 17.24 -3.15 -35.12
N VAL A 123 18.34 -2.40 -35.18
CA VAL A 123 19.59 -2.81 -35.83
C VAL A 123 20.71 -2.83 -34.79
N ILE A 124 21.37 -3.98 -34.63
CA ILE A 124 22.51 -4.16 -33.73
C ILE A 124 23.77 -4.27 -34.59
N VAL A 125 24.71 -3.33 -34.45
CA VAL A 125 25.91 -3.27 -35.32
C VAL A 125 27.23 -3.65 -34.61
N GLY A 126 27.17 -4.17 -33.39
CA GLY A 126 28.35 -4.51 -32.56
C GLY A 126 28.81 -5.97 -32.67
N GLY A 127 29.93 -6.21 -33.39
CA GLY A 127 30.79 -7.39 -33.22
C GLY A 127 31.33 -8.12 -34.48
N THR A 128 32.16 -7.48 -35.33
CA THR A 128 33.32 -8.01 -36.14
C THR A 128 33.57 -7.19 -37.43
N GLY A 129 34.62 -6.36 -37.44
CA GLY A 129 35.39 -6.02 -38.65
C GLY A 129 34.78 -5.12 -39.75
N GLY A 130 33.59 -4.54 -39.56
CA GLY A 130 32.98 -3.64 -40.56
C GLY A 130 33.51 -2.19 -40.53
N PRO A 131 33.39 -1.42 -41.63
CA PRO A 131 33.52 0.03 -41.57
C PRO A 131 32.58 0.57 -40.50
N PHE A 132 33.07 1.49 -39.65
CA PHE A 132 32.36 2.05 -38.48
C PHE A 132 32.30 1.16 -37.22
N SER A 133 33.02 0.03 -37.13
CA SER A 133 33.18 -0.74 -35.89
C SER A 133 34.49 -0.42 -35.16
N THR A 134 34.42 -0.20 -33.83
CA THR A 134 35.59 -0.16 -32.92
C THR A 134 35.71 -1.44 -32.07
N GLY A 135 34.82 -2.41 -32.28
CA GLY A 135 34.76 -3.65 -31.51
C GLY A 135 35.98 -4.55 -31.76
N GLN A 136 36.53 -5.12 -30.68
CA GLN A 136 37.56 -6.14 -30.76
C GLN A 136 37.00 -7.34 -31.54
N GLY A 137 37.67 -7.78 -32.61
CA GLY A 137 37.21 -8.83 -33.52
C GLY A 137 37.16 -10.22 -32.90
N VAL A 138 36.31 -10.41 -31.88
CA VAL A 138 36.08 -11.66 -31.16
C VAL A 138 34.75 -12.26 -31.63
N ASP A 139 34.81 -13.49 -32.14
CA ASP A 139 33.63 -14.26 -32.57
C ASP A 139 32.61 -14.38 -31.42
N ASN A 140 31.31 -14.36 -31.76
CA ASN A 140 30.18 -14.57 -30.84
C ASN A 140 29.98 -13.49 -29.76
N SER A 141 30.27 -12.21 -30.09
CA SER A 141 30.19 -11.08 -29.15
C SER A 141 28.82 -10.37 -29.05
N THR A 142 27.77 -10.93 -29.65
CA THR A 142 26.43 -10.34 -29.64
C THR A 142 25.47 -11.24 -28.86
N ALA A 143 24.60 -10.66 -28.03
CA ALA A 143 23.51 -11.36 -27.36
C ALA A 143 22.19 -10.61 -27.57
N LEU A 144 21.09 -11.35 -27.74
CA LEU A 144 19.74 -10.81 -27.87
C LEU A 144 18.76 -11.75 -27.17
N HIS A 145 17.87 -11.17 -26.36
CA HIS A 145 16.72 -11.85 -25.78
C HIS A 145 15.46 -11.06 -26.13
N ILE A 146 14.46 -11.77 -26.64
CA ILE A 146 13.12 -11.25 -26.91
C ILE A 146 12.20 -12.05 -25.99
N ASP A 147 11.53 -11.34 -25.10
CA ASP A 147 10.54 -11.92 -24.20
C ASP A 147 9.20 -11.23 -24.42
N ASN A 148 8.15 -12.04 -24.59
CA ASN A 148 6.78 -11.59 -24.72
C ASN A 148 6.55 -10.53 -25.83
N GLY A 149 7.14 -10.73 -27.02
CA GLY A 149 7.06 -9.78 -28.14
C GLY A 149 5.93 -10.08 -29.13
N GLY A 150 5.14 -9.08 -29.48
CA GLY A 150 4.11 -9.15 -30.53
C GLY A 150 4.56 -8.50 -31.84
N PHE A 151 4.39 -9.21 -32.97
CA PHE A 151 4.82 -8.74 -34.29
C PHE A 151 3.68 -8.90 -35.31
N GLN A 152 3.13 -7.78 -35.78
CA GLN A 152 2.06 -7.76 -36.78
C GLN A 152 2.59 -7.33 -38.15
N ASN A 153 2.18 -8.05 -39.20
CA ASN A 153 2.58 -7.79 -40.60
C ASN A 153 4.10 -7.70 -40.78
N CYS A 154 4.84 -8.50 -40.03
CA CYS A 154 6.30 -8.53 -40.02
C CYS A 154 6.77 -9.85 -40.64
N GLU A 155 7.22 -9.83 -41.89
CA GLU A 155 7.68 -11.04 -42.60
C GLU A 155 8.91 -11.68 -41.95
N THR A 156 9.83 -10.87 -41.43
CA THR A 156 11.08 -11.32 -40.82
C THR A 156 11.28 -10.62 -39.47
N ILE A 157 11.21 -11.39 -38.39
CA ILE A 157 11.35 -10.87 -37.02
C ILE A 157 12.84 -10.73 -36.66
N VAL A 158 13.68 -11.73 -36.97
CA VAL A 158 15.13 -11.66 -36.76
C VAL A 158 15.88 -12.10 -38.02
N LEU A 159 16.74 -11.19 -38.52
CA LEU A 159 17.62 -11.40 -39.66
C LEU A 159 19.08 -11.24 -39.23
N GLU A 160 19.92 -12.22 -39.53
CA GLU A 160 21.38 -12.02 -39.55
C GLU A 160 21.77 -11.45 -40.92
N SER A 161 22.33 -10.25 -40.93
CA SER A 161 22.53 -9.48 -42.17
C SER A 161 23.78 -9.86 -42.98
N HIS A 162 24.82 -10.44 -42.37
CA HIS A 162 26.05 -10.82 -43.09
C HIS A 162 25.87 -12.05 -43.98
N THR A 163 25.16 -13.04 -43.46
CA THR A 163 24.80 -14.31 -44.09
C THR A 163 23.44 -14.23 -44.79
N ASN A 164 22.67 -13.16 -44.52
CA ASN A 164 21.30 -12.98 -45.00
C ASN A 164 20.40 -14.16 -44.58
N SER A 165 20.60 -14.65 -43.35
CA SER A 165 19.90 -15.79 -42.79
C SER A 165 18.76 -15.33 -41.87
N VAL A 166 17.56 -15.85 -42.10
CA VAL A 166 16.41 -15.61 -41.21
C VAL A 166 16.54 -16.53 -40.00
N LEU A 167 16.75 -15.93 -38.82
CA LEU A 167 16.86 -16.65 -37.55
C LEU A 167 15.51 -16.84 -36.87
N TYR A 168 14.55 -15.93 -37.12
CA TYR A 168 13.17 -16.06 -36.67
C TYR A 168 12.20 -15.51 -37.75
N PRO A 169 11.40 -16.37 -38.40
CA PRO A 169 10.43 -15.93 -39.40
C PRO A 169 9.20 -15.31 -38.73
N GLY A 170 8.54 -14.36 -39.39
CA GLY A 170 7.24 -13.84 -38.97
C GLY A 170 6.14 -14.09 -40.02
N ASP A 171 5.09 -13.28 -39.98
CA ASP A 171 3.95 -13.32 -40.90
C ASP A 171 3.73 -11.94 -41.52
N ALA A 172 3.86 -11.85 -42.85
CA ALA A 172 3.71 -10.61 -43.61
C ALA A 172 2.27 -10.04 -43.59
N THR A 173 1.28 -10.85 -43.22
CA THR A 173 -0.16 -10.49 -43.27
C THR A 173 -0.93 -10.78 -41.98
N GLY A 174 -0.24 -11.27 -40.95
CA GLY A 174 -0.83 -11.74 -39.71
C GLY A 174 -0.05 -11.33 -38.47
N LEU A 175 -0.41 -11.92 -37.34
CA LEU A 175 0.20 -11.67 -36.03
C LEU A 175 1.05 -12.88 -35.61
N THR A 176 2.29 -12.63 -35.22
CA THR A 176 3.20 -13.61 -34.63
C THR A 176 3.60 -13.16 -33.22
N ASN A 177 3.40 -14.03 -32.22
CA ASN A 177 3.81 -13.78 -30.84
C ASN A 177 5.06 -14.60 -30.51
N VAL A 178 6.06 -13.95 -29.94
CA VAL A 178 7.31 -14.55 -29.46
C VAL A 178 7.27 -14.58 -27.94
N LEU A 179 7.00 -15.75 -27.36
CA LEU A 179 6.96 -15.91 -25.90
C LEU A 179 8.34 -15.69 -25.28
N SER A 180 9.34 -16.44 -25.73
CA SER A 180 10.74 -16.21 -25.34
C SER A 180 11.69 -16.80 -26.36
N TRP A 181 12.61 -15.99 -26.87
CA TRP A 181 13.59 -16.38 -27.87
C TRP A 181 14.89 -15.63 -27.65
N GLY A 182 16.03 -16.27 -27.94
CA GLY A 182 17.30 -15.57 -27.84
C GLY A 182 18.47 -16.24 -28.55
N PHE A 183 19.52 -15.45 -28.72
CA PHE A 183 20.82 -15.81 -29.28
C PHE A 183 21.91 -15.34 -28.30
N GLY A 184 22.87 -16.20 -27.97
CA GLY A 184 23.92 -15.90 -26.98
C GLY A 184 24.32 -17.12 -26.13
N LYS A 185 25.16 -16.89 -25.12
CA LYS A 185 25.59 -17.95 -24.17
C LYS A 185 24.51 -18.25 -23.13
N VAL A 186 24.20 -19.52 -22.95
CA VAL A 186 23.25 -20.03 -21.94
C VAL A 186 24.01 -20.84 -20.91
N ALA A 187 23.73 -20.59 -19.63
CA ALA A 187 24.25 -21.39 -18.53
C ALA A 187 23.19 -22.37 -18.03
N ASP A 188 23.52 -23.66 -18.00
CA ASP A 188 22.64 -24.71 -17.51
C ASP A 188 22.74 -24.87 -15.97
N PRO A 189 21.88 -25.70 -15.34
CA PRO A 189 21.93 -25.93 -13.90
C PRO A 189 23.23 -26.54 -13.37
N SER A 190 24.06 -27.15 -14.23
CA SER A 190 25.37 -27.69 -13.86
C SER A 190 26.48 -26.64 -13.88
N GLY A 191 26.17 -25.39 -14.27
CA GLY A 191 27.13 -24.30 -14.39
C GLY A 191 27.88 -24.28 -15.73
N GLU A 192 27.68 -25.29 -16.57
CA GLU A 192 28.24 -25.37 -17.91
C GLU A 192 27.54 -24.39 -18.86
N THR A 193 28.30 -23.85 -19.81
CA THR A 193 27.83 -22.79 -20.70
C THR A 193 28.01 -23.15 -22.16
N GLY A 194 26.94 -22.98 -22.94
CA GLY A 194 26.92 -23.23 -24.38
C GLY A 194 26.42 -22.02 -25.16
N PHE A 195 27.00 -21.78 -26.34
CA PHE A 195 26.50 -20.75 -27.25
C PHE A 195 25.31 -21.29 -28.05
N VAL A 196 24.22 -20.52 -28.11
CA VAL A 196 23.05 -20.86 -28.91
C VAL A 196 22.84 -19.85 -30.02
N ASN A 197 22.91 -20.34 -31.26
CA ASN A 197 22.70 -19.55 -32.48
C ASN A 197 21.20 -19.38 -32.80
N GLY A 198 20.45 -18.78 -31.85
CA GLY A 198 19.03 -18.49 -32.01
C GLY A 198 18.13 -19.71 -31.80
N ALA A 199 17.29 -19.68 -30.76
CA ALA A 199 16.17 -20.62 -30.61
C ALA A 199 15.22 -20.16 -29.50
N ASN A 200 14.04 -20.78 -29.45
CA ASN A 200 13.10 -20.58 -28.34
C ASN A 200 13.79 -20.88 -27.02
N ARG A 201 13.52 -20.06 -26.00
CA ARG A 201 14.09 -20.19 -24.65
C ARG A 201 13.04 -20.74 -23.71
N THR A 202 13.53 -21.39 -22.66
CA THR A 202 12.70 -21.72 -21.51
C THR A 202 12.20 -20.41 -20.91
N ALA A 203 10.89 -20.31 -20.77
CA ALA A 203 10.19 -19.21 -20.12
C ALA A 203 9.31 -19.79 -19.02
N PRO A 204 8.89 -18.96 -18.05
CA PRO A 204 7.84 -19.34 -17.12
C PRO A 204 6.58 -19.78 -17.88
N GLU A 205 5.88 -20.79 -17.36
CA GLU A 205 4.58 -21.21 -17.91
C GLU A 205 3.56 -20.06 -17.85
N ALA A 206 3.61 -19.28 -16.75
CA ALA A 206 2.95 -18.00 -16.60
C ALA A 206 3.73 -17.14 -15.60
N TYR A 207 3.82 -15.84 -15.87
CA TYR A 207 4.25 -14.87 -14.87
C TYR A 207 3.12 -14.63 -13.83
N PRO A 208 3.42 -14.31 -12.56
CA PRO A 208 2.41 -13.98 -11.56
C PRO A 208 1.51 -12.83 -12.04
N ALA A 209 0.19 -13.02 -12.00
CA ALA A 209 -0.78 -12.03 -12.48
C ALA A 209 -0.62 -10.66 -11.81
N SER A 210 -0.15 -10.62 -10.56
CA SER A 210 0.14 -9.38 -9.82
C SER A 210 1.24 -8.52 -10.44
N LEU A 211 2.13 -9.09 -11.26
CA LEU A 211 3.21 -8.37 -11.97
C LEU A 211 2.81 -7.89 -13.36
N LEU A 212 1.65 -8.32 -13.85
CA LEU A 212 1.22 -8.15 -15.23
C LEU A 212 0.04 -7.19 -15.36
N VAL A 213 -0.14 -6.68 -16.58
CA VAL A 213 -1.32 -5.96 -17.04
C VAL A 213 -1.79 -6.56 -18.38
N THR A 214 -3.10 -6.68 -18.55
CA THR A 214 -3.73 -7.12 -19.81
C THR A 214 -4.17 -5.89 -20.62
N ASP A 215 -3.86 -5.87 -21.91
CA ASP A 215 -4.35 -4.86 -22.86
C ASP A 215 -5.34 -5.53 -23.82
N ASP A 216 -6.46 -4.89 -24.12
CA ASP A 216 -7.49 -5.35 -25.05
C ASP A 216 -6.97 -5.45 -26.51
N ILE A 217 -5.80 -4.87 -26.81
CA ILE A 217 -5.24 -4.75 -28.17
C ILE A 217 -4.09 -5.76 -28.44
N GLN A 218 -3.46 -6.35 -27.42
CA GLN A 218 -2.32 -7.28 -27.57
C GLN A 218 -2.44 -8.54 -26.67
N PRO A 219 -2.42 -9.76 -27.24
CA PRO A 219 -2.92 -10.96 -26.56
C PRO A 219 -2.06 -11.61 -25.45
N PRO A 220 -0.77 -11.28 -25.19
CA PRO A 220 -0.16 -11.69 -23.94
C PRO A 220 -0.03 -10.54 -22.93
N ALA A 221 -0.34 -10.83 -21.67
CA ALA A 221 -0.21 -9.87 -20.57
C ALA A 221 1.25 -9.36 -20.46
N LYS A 222 1.44 -8.04 -20.40
CA LYS A 222 2.75 -7.38 -20.32
C LYS A 222 3.15 -7.18 -18.85
N PHE A 223 4.43 -7.08 -18.54
CA PHE A 223 4.83 -6.56 -17.22
C PHE A 223 4.31 -5.14 -17.04
N PHE A 224 3.78 -4.86 -15.85
CA PHE A 224 3.22 -3.55 -15.54
C PHE A 224 4.27 -2.43 -15.71
N HIS A 225 3.88 -1.40 -16.45
CA HIS A 225 4.62 -0.16 -16.67
C HIS A 225 3.76 1.00 -16.16
N ARG A 226 4.37 1.94 -15.45
CA ARG A 226 3.71 3.17 -15.02
C ARG A 226 4.58 4.36 -15.31
N THR A 227 4.12 5.17 -16.27
CA THR A 227 4.72 6.46 -16.59
C THR A 227 4.77 7.34 -15.35
N ARG A 228 5.82 8.17 -15.28
CA ARG A 228 5.95 9.12 -14.18
C ARG A 228 4.69 10.01 -14.08
N PRO A 229 4.06 10.11 -12.90
CA PRO A 229 2.91 10.98 -12.71
C PRO A 229 3.26 12.46 -13.01
N SER A 230 2.51 13.08 -13.93
CA SER A 230 2.77 14.47 -14.34
C SER A 230 2.17 15.52 -13.39
N TYR A 231 1.10 15.15 -12.68
CA TYR A 231 0.23 16.07 -11.91
C TYR A 231 -0.10 17.36 -12.67
N ALA A 232 -0.21 17.26 -14.00
CA ALA A 232 -0.51 18.40 -14.86
C ALA A 232 -1.81 19.03 -14.35
N ASP A 233 -2.86 18.22 -14.21
CA ASP A 233 -4.08 18.58 -13.50
C ASP A 233 -4.10 17.90 -12.12
N PRO A 234 -3.74 18.61 -11.03
CA PRO A 234 -3.80 18.04 -9.68
C PRO A 234 -5.25 17.80 -9.21
N GLY A 235 -6.26 18.21 -9.97
CA GLY A 235 -7.66 18.16 -9.60
C GLY A 235 -7.91 18.90 -8.29
N ASN A 236 -8.64 18.26 -7.37
CA ASN A 236 -8.99 18.79 -6.05
C ASN A 236 -7.83 18.75 -5.03
N SER A 237 -6.64 18.27 -5.41
CA SER A 237 -5.53 18.05 -4.47
C SER A 237 -4.87 19.38 -4.10
N GLN A 238 -4.90 19.76 -2.82
CA GLN A 238 -4.20 20.96 -2.34
C GLN A 238 -2.68 20.80 -2.43
N ILE A 239 -1.97 21.80 -2.93
CA ILE A 239 -0.51 21.80 -2.96
C ILE A 239 0.04 22.47 -1.69
N PHE A 240 0.78 21.71 -0.88
CA PHE A 240 1.40 22.16 0.37
C PHE A 240 2.86 22.53 0.13
N ASP A 241 3.15 23.79 -0.18
CA ASP A 241 4.54 24.28 -0.26
C ASP A 241 5.18 24.30 1.13
N VAL A 242 6.17 23.44 1.36
CA VAL A 242 6.77 23.29 2.69
C VAL A 242 7.49 24.55 3.17
N LYS A 243 8.04 25.37 2.27
CA LYS A 243 8.70 26.63 2.67
C LYS A 243 7.70 27.71 3.01
N ALA A 244 6.61 27.79 2.24
CA ALA A 244 5.49 28.67 2.58
C ALA A 244 4.87 28.30 3.95
N LEU A 245 4.94 27.02 4.32
CA LEU A 245 4.42 26.48 5.57
C LEU A 245 5.46 26.39 6.70
N GLY A 246 6.65 26.97 6.52
CA GLY A 246 7.60 27.24 7.59
C GLY A 246 8.91 26.45 7.56
N ALA A 247 9.04 25.41 6.74
CA ALA A 247 10.32 24.71 6.53
C ALA A 247 11.35 25.66 5.91
N LYS A 248 12.61 25.58 6.32
CA LYS A 248 13.66 26.48 5.83
C LYS A 248 14.34 25.92 4.60
N GLY A 249 14.67 24.64 4.60
CA GLY A 249 15.40 24.00 3.52
C GLY A 249 16.76 24.67 3.25
N ASP A 250 17.43 25.15 4.30
CA ASP A 250 18.68 25.92 4.25
C ASP A 250 19.94 25.09 4.52
N GLY A 251 19.78 23.78 4.78
CA GLY A 251 20.84 22.84 5.10
C GLY A 251 21.37 22.92 6.54
N ALA A 252 20.74 23.71 7.40
CA ALA A 252 21.17 23.93 8.78
C ALA A 252 20.02 23.82 9.80
N THR A 253 18.87 24.43 9.49
CA THR A 253 17.69 24.42 10.35
C THR A 253 17.08 23.02 10.41
N ASP A 254 16.74 22.59 11.61
CA ASP A 254 16.03 21.33 11.84
C ASP A 254 14.57 21.47 11.41
N ASP A 255 14.27 20.92 10.23
CA ASP A 255 12.95 21.00 9.60
C ASP A 255 12.06 19.81 9.98
N THR A 256 12.49 18.92 10.88
CA THR A 256 11.74 17.69 11.23
C THR A 256 10.31 17.96 11.67
N ALA A 257 10.11 18.80 12.68
CA ALA A 257 8.80 18.98 13.28
C ALA A 257 7.80 19.62 12.28
N VAL A 258 8.27 20.58 11.48
CA VAL A 258 7.44 21.26 10.50
C VAL A 258 7.13 20.35 9.31
N LEU A 259 8.09 19.57 8.82
CA LEU A 259 7.86 18.64 7.72
C LEU A 259 6.95 17.47 8.10
N ASN A 260 7.16 16.86 9.27
CA ASN A 260 6.26 15.81 9.77
C ASN A 260 4.83 16.34 9.89
N ARG A 261 4.67 17.56 10.41
CA ARG A 261 3.38 18.23 10.49
C ARG A 261 2.73 18.46 9.12
N ILE A 262 3.49 18.94 8.13
CA ILE A 262 2.96 19.20 6.79
C ILE A 262 2.57 17.89 6.11
N LEU A 263 3.41 16.85 6.21
CA LEU A 263 3.13 15.52 5.67
C LEU A 263 1.89 14.91 6.29
N ASP A 264 1.72 15.00 7.62
CA ASP A 264 0.54 14.49 8.32
C ASP A 264 -0.75 15.21 7.86
N VAL A 265 -0.70 16.54 7.68
CA VAL A 265 -1.85 17.33 7.20
C VAL A 265 -2.17 16.97 5.75
N ALA A 266 -1.16 16.94 4.88
CA ALA A 266 -1.35 16.61 3.48
C ALA A 266 -1.90 15.19 3.31
N ALA A 267 -1.41 14.22 4.09
CA ALA A 267 -1.94 12.86 4.12
C ALA A 267 -3.43 12.81 4.46
N ASN A 268 -3.86 13.64 5.41
CA ASN A 268 -5.24 13.66 5.88
C ASN A 268 -6.21 14.30 4.86
N VAL A 269 -5.73 15.20 4.00
CA VAL A 269 -6.58 15.90 3.02
C VAL A 269 -6.35 15.45 1.59
N SER A 270 -5.61 14.35 1.39
CA SER A 270 -5.20 13.87 0.06
C SER A 270 -4.43 14.92 -0.77
N GLY A 271 -3.56 15.69 -0.10
CA GLY A 271 -2.79 16.80 -0.66
C GLY A 271 -1.46 16.40 -1.29
N ILE A 272 -0.95 17.29 -2.15
CA ILE A 272 0.38 17.20 -2.76
C ILE A 272 1.35 18.10 -2.01
N VAL A 273 2.31 17.53 -1.28
CA VAL A 273 3.37 18.29 -0.62
C VAL A 273 4.44 18.72 -1.61
N TYR A 274 4.55 20.01 -1.82
CA TYR A 274 5.58 20.59 -2.65
C TYR A 274 6.84 20.90 -1.82
N PHE A 275 7.99 20.33 -2.18
CA PHE A 275 9.31 20.64 -1.64
C PHE A 275 10.05 21.58 -2.60
N PRO A 276 9.99 22.92 -2.41
CA PRO A 276 10.86 23.83 -3.16
C PRO A 276 12.32 23.42 -3.03
N HIS A 277 13.17 23.83 -3.99
CA HIS A 277 14.59 23.50 -3.92
C HIS A 277 15.20 23.93 -2.56
N GLY A 278 15.92 23.03 -1.91
CA GLY A 278 16.52 23.27 -0.61
C GLY A 278 17.08 21.98 0.00
N VAL A 279 17.88 22.13 1.06
CA VAL A 279 18.39 21.01 1.86
C VAL A 279 17.66 21.03 3.20
N TYR A 280 16.79 20.06 3.42
CA TYR A 280 15.97 19.98 4.63
C TYR A 280 16.62 19.01 5.63
N VAL A 281 17.10 19.54 6.76
CA VAL A 281 17.75 18.72 7.79
C VAL A 281 16.70 18.05 8.66
N ILE A 282 16.80 16.73 8.78
CA ILE A 282 15.88 15.92 9.60
C ILE A 282 16.65 15.29 10.77
N LYS A 283 16.22 15.60 12.00
CA LYS A 283 16.73 15.02 13.24
C LYS A 283 15.74 14.14 14.00
N ASP A 284 14.54 13.84 13.48
CA ASP A 284 13.66 12.74 13.97
C ASP A 284 12.67 12.12 12.97
N THR A 285 12.16 10.91 13.25
CA THR A 285 11.28 10.09 12.38
C THR A 285 9.77 10.16 12.70
N SER A 286 9.34 11.04 13.61
CA SER A 286 7.95 11.03 14.13
C SER A 286 6.90 11.60 13.14
N GLY A 287 6.38 10.80 12.22
CA GLY A 287 5.27 11.19 11.31
C GLY A 287 5.12 10.23 10.12
N LEU A 288 4.06 10.37 9.33
CA LEU A 288 3.68 9.50 8.20
C LEU A 288 4.63 9.51 7.00
N ALA A 289 5.92 9.25 7.21
CA ALA A 289 6.89 8.75 6.25
C ALA A 289 8.19 8.47 7.03
N HIS A 290 8.58 7.20 7.15
CA HIS A 290 9.85 6.84 7.78
C HIS A 290 11.02 7.23 6.85
N TYR A 291 11.58 8.42 7.03
CA TYR A 291 12.77 8.91 6.31
C TYR A 291 13.76 9.57 7.28
N ARG A 292 15.05 9.23 7.17
CA ARG A 292 16.17 10.10 7.57
C ARG A 292 17.42 9.82 6.75
N PRO A 293 18.31 10.81 6.50
CA PRO A 293 18.15 12.26 6.66
C PRO A 293 18.30 13.01 5.32
N GLY A 294 18.39 14.35 5.39
CA GLY A 294 18.79 15.25 4.30
C GLY A 294 17.97 15.13 3.02
N MET A 295 16.80 15.77 2.94
CA MET A 295 16.15 15.93 1.64
C MET A 295 16.82 17.09 0.90
N ALA A 296 17.60 16.82 -0.13
CA ALA A 296 18.01 17.84 -1.10
C ALA A 296 17.00 17.81 -2.25
N ALA A 297 16.17 18.85 -2.35
CA ALA A 297 15.26 19.02 -3.46
C ALA A 297 15.99 19.73 -4.60
N ASP A 298 16.35 19.04 -5.69
CA ASP A 298 16.90 19.70 -6.88
C ASP A 298 15.80 20.14 -7.87
N HIS A 299 15.37 21.42 -7.86
CA HIS A 299 14.29 21.97 -8.70
C HIS A 299 12.84 21.64 -8.27
N GLY A 300 12.40 22.02 -7.07
CA GLY A 300 10.97 22.19 -6.74
C GLY A 300 10.04 21.00 -7.03
N HIS A 301 9.70 20.21 -6.01
CA HIS A 301 9.17 18.85 -6.16
C HIS A 301 7.80 18.64 -5.57
N ARG A 302 7.01 17.68 -6.06
CA ARG A 302 5.64 17.40 -5.59
C ARG A 302 5.54 15.96 -5.07
N LEU A 303 5.07 15.77 -3.83
CA LEU A 303 4.72 14.51 -3.17
C LEU A 303 3.22 14.44 -2.93
N PRO A 304 2.41 13.75 -3.73
CA PRO A 304 1.04 13.42 -3.33
C PRO A 304 1.07 12.45 -2.17
N VAL A 305 0.39 12.81 -1.08
CA VAL A 305 -0.07 11.83 -0.12
C VAL A 305 -1.56 11.70 -0.33
N ARG A 306 -2.01 10.71 -1.11
CA ARG A 306 -3.44 10.44 -1.34
C ARG A 306 -3.93 9.44 -0.29
N GLY A 307 -4.64 9.95 0.71
CA GLY A 307 -5.27 9.16 1.76
C GLY A 307 -6.71 8.80 1.40
N HIS A 308 -6.90 7.71 0.67
CA HIS A 308 -8.13 6.92 0.75
C HIS A 308 -7.76 5.54 1.29
N GLY A 309 -7.79 5.43 2.61
CA GLY A 309 -7.53 4.22 3.37
C GLY A 309 -7.93 4.50 4.82
N GLU A 310 -8.50 3.51 5.50
CA GLU A 310 -9.13 3.68 6.81
C GLU A 310 -8.25 4.44 7.83
N PRO A 311 -8.84 5.31 8.67
CA PRO A 311 -8.10 6.05 9.66
C PRO A 311 -7.59 5.10 10.75
N ALA A 312 -6.27 4.88 10.79
CA ALA A 312 -5.60 4.38 11.98
C ALA A 312 -5.76 5.43 13.10
N GLY A 313 -6.41 5.04 14.20
CA GLY A 313 -6.60 5.86 15.39
C GLY A 313 -5.29 6.51 15.86
N ARG A 314 -5.38 7.78 16.24
CA ARG A 314 -4.27 8.55 16.82
C ARG A 314 -3.84 7.93 18.15
N SER A 315 -2.69 7.26 18.13
CA SER A 315 -1.75 7.27 19.25
C SER A 315 -0.36 7.36 18.66
N ALA A 316 0.35 8.45 18.97
CA ALA A 316 1.72 8.69 18.57
C ALA A 316 2.65 7.74 19.34
N ARG A 317 2.71 6.47 18.90
CA ARG A 317 3.75 5.47 19.17
C ARG A 317 3.42 4.17 18.45
N GLY A 318 4.29 3.78 17.52
CA GLY A 318 4.49 2.40 17.04
C GLY A 318 3.25 1.60 16.64
N ARG A 319 2.77 1.78 15.40
CA ARG A 319 2.10 0.72 14.63
C ARG A 319 2.65 0.69 13.20
N ARG A 320 3.42 -0.35 12.88
CA ARG A 320 3.69 -0.82 11.50
C ARG A 320 2.41 -1.45 10.94
N GLY A 321 1.38 -0.63 10.77
CA GLY A 321 0.21 -0.97 9.97
C GLY A 321 0.56 -0.68 8.51
N VAL A 322 0.43 -1.68 7.65
CA VAL A 322 0.57 -1.49 6.20
C VAL A 322 -0.57 -0.59 5.76
N ARG A 323 -0.23 0.58 5.23
CA ARG A 323 -1.21 1.39 4.54
C ARG A 323 -1.27 0.87 3.11
N ARG A 324 -2.42 0.30 2.74
CA ARG A 324 -2.79 0.20 1.33
C ARG A 324 -3.19 1.60 0.90
N CYS A 325 -2.29 2.31 0.23
CA CYS A 325 -2.54 3.68 -0.19
C CYS A 325 -1.76 4.05 -1.45
N VAL A 326 -2.07 5.23 -1.96
CA VAL A 326 -1.28 5.87 -3.01
C VAL A 326 -0.12 6.60 -2.33
N MET A 327 1.10 6.26 -2.69
CA MET A 327 2.32 6.94 -2.25
C MET A 327 3.24 7.12 -3.45
N GLU A 328 3.33 8.35 -3.94
CA GLU A 328 4.08 8.66 -5.15
C GLU A 328 5.17 9.67 -4.80
N ILE A 329 6.43 9.28 -5.02
CA ILE A 329 7.57 10.15 -4.75
C ILE A 329 8.31 10.40 -6.05
N GLN A 330 8.59 11.67 -6.32
CA GLN A 330 9.32 12.06 -7.52
C GLN A 330 10.36 13.15 -7.27
N CYS A 331 11.50 13.07 -7.97
CA CYS A 331 12.56 14.08 -7.95
C CYS A 331 13.16 14.38 -6.57
N MET A 332 13.13 13.42 -5.65
CA MET A 332 13.70 13.61 -4.31
C MET A 332 15.10 13.00 -4.23
N MET A 333 16.00 13.67 -3.51
CA MET A 333 17.28 13.07 -3.12
C MET A 333 17.35 12.93 -1.59
N SER A 334 17.51 11.70 -1.12
CA SER A 334 17.78 11.39 0.30
C SER A 334 19.29 11.30 0.53
N THR A 335 19.80 11.94 1.60
CA THR A 335 21.25 11.98 1.87
C THR A 335 21.61 12.14 3.34
N VAL A 336 22.85 11.86 3.70
CA VAL A 336 23.33 11.99 5.08
C VAL A 336 24.29 13.16 5.25
N ARG A 337 24.38 13.65 6.49
CA ARG A 337 25.36 14.65 6.90
C ARG A 337 26.21 14.10 8.06
N GLY A 338 27.49 13.87 7.79
CA GLY A 338 28.48 13.34 8.73
C GLY A 338 28.29 11.85 9.04
N PRO A 339 28.96 11.34 10.10
CA PRO A 339 28.84 9.94 10.48
C PRO A 339 27.45 9.63 11.05
N THR A 340 26.65 8.90 10.28
CA THR A 340 25.31 8.44 10.67
C THR A 340 25.18 6.93 10.50
N ALA A 341 26.12 6.18 11.07
CA ALA A 341 26.25 4.73 10.93
C ALA A 341 24.95 3.91 11.12
N GLY A 342 23.99 4.39 11.92
CA GLY A 342 22.70 3.74 12.14
C GLY A 342 21.58 4.12 11.17
N ALA A 343 21.82 5.02 10.20
CA ALA A 343 20.78 5.52 9.31
C ALA A 343 20.35 4.45 8.28
N VAL A 344 19.04 4.19 8.22
CA VAL A 344 18.36 3.59 7.06
C VAL A 344 17.74 4.75 6.30
N LEU A 345 18.22 5.03 5.08
CA LEU A 345 17.83 6.27 4.40
C LEU A 345 16.35 6.27 4.01
N VAL A 346 15.86 5.13 3.53
CA VAL A 346 14.47 4.92 3.15
C VAL A 346 13.98 3.58 3.69
N GLU A 347 13.01 3.61 4.62
CA GLU A 347 12.28 2.41 5.04
C GLU A 347 10.91 2.38 4.35
N TRP A 348 10.76 1.49 3.38
CA TRP A 348 9.59 1.35 2.53
C TRP A 348 8.65 0.27 3.10
N ASN A 349 7.53 0.75 3.63
CA ASN A 349 6.51 -0.07 4.33
C ASN A 349 5.15 -0.08 3.63
N VAL A 350 4.95 0.83 2.67
CA VAL A 350 3.67 1.00 1.99
C VAL A 350 3.39 -0.18 1.07
N HIS A 351 2.13 -0.57 1.00
CA HIS A 351 1.64 -1.49 -0.02
C HIS A 351 0.70 -0.71 -0.93
N GLU A 352 0.73 -1.03 -2.22
CA GLU A 352 -0.11 -0.38 -3.20
C GLU A 352 -1.60 -0.66 -2.91
N SER A 353 -2.45 0.37 -3.09
CA SER A 353 -3.91 0.26 -3.09
C SER A 353 -4.44 -0.12 -4.48
N SER A 354 -3.69 0.20 -5.53
CA SER A 354 -3.89 -0.24 -6.91
C SER A 354 -2.52 -0.46 -7.56
N GLN A 355 -2.42 -1.26 -8.62
CA GLN A 355 -1.12 -1.58 -9.24
C GLN A 355 -0.28 -0.33 -9.54
N GLY A 356 0.95 -0.29 -9.02
CA GLY A 356 1.86 0.85 -9.15
C GLY A 356 1.53 2.08 -8.33
N SER A 357 0.51 2.07 -7.46
CA SER A 357 0.12 3.25 -6.67
C SER A 357 1.10 3.63 -5.58
N ALA A 358 2.00 2.71 -5.21
CA ALA A 358 3.11 2.94 -4.32
C ALA A 358 4.41 2.92 -5.14
N GLY A 359 5.05 4.06 -5.37
CA GLY A 359 6.23 4.11 -6.21
C GLY A 359 7.13 5.33 -6.11
N LEU A 360 8.33 5.20 -6.68
CA LEU A 360 9.38 6.23 -6.78
C LEU A 360 9.76 6.43 -8.25
N TRP A 361 9.82 7.68 -8.69
CA TRP A 361 10.30 8.08 -10.02
C TRP A 361 11.38 9.15 -9.91
N ASP A 362 12.50 9.02 -10.62
CA ASP A 362 13.58 10.02 -10.59
C ASP A 362 13.99 10.42 -9.16
N SER A 363 13.95 9.49 -8.22
CA SER A 363 14.20 9.75 -6.80
C SER A 363 15.40 8.92 -6.37
N HIS A 364 16.41 9.58 -5.84
CA HIS A 364 17.74 9.02 -5.69
C HIS A 364 18.15 9.03 -4.21
N ILE A 365 19.08 8.15 -3.86
CA ILE A 365 19.71 8.08 -2.55
C ILE A 365 21.19 8.31 -2.77
N ARG A 366 21.75 9.34 -2.13
CA ARG A 366 23.18 9.67 -2.23
C ARG A 366 23.81 9.71 -0.86
N VAL A 367 24.85 8.94 -0.63
CA VAL A 367 25.58 8.91 0.64
C VAL A 367 26.95 9.55 0.46
N GLY A 368 27.09 10.82 0.87
CA GLY A 368 28.34 11.58 0.82
C GLY A 368 28.66 12.21 -0.54
N GLY A 369 29.90 12.68 -0.70
CA GLY A 369 30.44 13.18 -1.98
C GLY A 369 29.89 14.50 -2.48
N ALA A 370 29.20 15.27 -1.63
CA ALA A 370 28.59 16.54 -2.03
C ALA A 370 28.70 17.60 -0.93
N LYS A 371 28.59 18.87 -1.34
CA LYS A 371 28.65 20.00 -0.41
C LYS A 371 27.58 19.91 0.68
N GLY A 372 28.00 20.07 1.93
CA GLY A 372 27.10 20.02 3.10
C GLY A 372 26.83 18.62 3.64
N SER A 373 27.40 17.57 3.03
CA SER A 373 27.38 16.21 3.56
C SER A 373 28.40 15.96 4.67
N ASP A 374 29.41 16.81 4.84
CA ASP A 374 30.55 16.59 5.74
C ASP A 374 31.23 15.21 5.51
N LEU A 375 31.19 14.73 4.25
CA LEU A 375 31.69 13.45 3.76
C LEU A 375 32.37 13.64 2.39
N GLN A 376 33.15 14.72 2.27
CA GLN A 376 33.90 15.10 1.08
C GLN A 376 35.36 14.65 1.19
N ASN A 377 36.21 14.96 0.22
CA ASN A 377 37.62 14.53 0.28
C ASN A 377 38.37 15.08 1.51
N ALA A 378 37.97 16.24 2.02
CA ALA A 378 38.56 16.82 3.23
C ALA A 378 38.38 15.91 4.45
N GLU A 379 37.23 15.24 4.57
CA GLU A 379 36.93 14.32 5.68
C GLU A 379 37.28 12.87 5.35
N CYS A 380 37.07 12.47 4.10
CA CYS A 380 37.04 11.08 3.64
C CYS A 380 38.02 10.78 2.50
N PRO A 381 39.31 11.14 2.61
CA PRO A 381 40.27 10.92 1.53
C PRO A 381 40.49 9.43 1.26
N LYS A 382 40.65 9.05 -0.02
CA LYS A 382 40.89 7.64 -0.41
C LYS A 382 42.10 6.99 0.27
N THR A 383 43.07 7.77 0.73
CA THR A 383 44.34 7.30 1.30
C THR A 383 44.24 6.85 2.76
N VAL A 384 43.20 7.22 3.49
CA VAL A 384 43.07 6.94 4.93
C VAL A 384 41.67 6.42 5.24
N GLN A 385 41.58 5.33 6.01
CA GLN A 385 40.31 4.88 6.56
C GLN A 385 39.95 5.76 7.76
N ASN A 386 38.81 6.44 7.68
CA ASN A 386 38.33 7.34 8.72
C ASN A 386 36.96 6.87 9.23
N LYS A 387 36.84 6.62 10.54
CA LYS A 387 35.58 6.20 11.17
C LYS A 387 34.47 7.24 11.04
N ASN A 388 34.83 8.52 10.89
CA ASN A 388 33.86 9.58 10.66
C ASN A 388 33.20 9.52 9.27
N CYS A 389 33.69 8.65 8.38
CA CYS A 389 33.11 8.40 7.07
C CYS A 389 32.11 7.23 7.05
N ILE A 390 31.81 6.64 8.22
CA ILE A 390 30.76 5.62 8.37
C ILE A 390 29.41 6.34 8.36
N ALA A 391 28.78 6.33 7.19
CA ALA A 391 27.73 7.27 6.82
C ALA A 391 26.33 6.65 6.91
N ALA A 392 26.16 5.35 6.66
CA ALA A 392 24.83 4.74 6.71
C ALA A 392 24.84 3.23 7.04
N SER A 393 23.73 2.75 7.60
CA SER A 393 23.46 1.33 7.82
C SER A 393 22.87 0.68 6.55
N MET A 394 22.00 1.41 5.85
CA MET A 394 21.34 0.94 4.63
C MET A 394 20.81 2.11 3.80
N MET A 395 20.87 2.02 2.47
CA MET A 395 20.24 3.01 1.60
C MET A 395 18.71 2.82 1.54
N MET A 396 18.23 1.61 1.25
CA MET A 396 16.79 1.33 1.19
C MET A 396 16.40 -0.03 1.78
N HIS A 397 15.31 -0.07 2.54
CA HIS A 397 14.72 -1.29 3.06
C HIS A 397 13.27 -1.43 2.61
N MET A 398 12.97 -2.40 1.74
CA MET A 398 11.60 -2.80 1.41
C MET A 398 11.18 -3.95 2.32
N THR A 399 10.29 -3.67 3.27
CA THR A 399 9.87 -4.65 4.29
C THR A 399 8.93 -5.71 3.72
N GLU A 400 8.71 -6.78 4.47
CA GLU A 400 7.92 -7.95 4.04
C GLU A 400 6.54 -7.60 3.49
N LYS A 401 5.84 -6.67 4.15
CA LYS A 401 4.47 -6.32 3.79
C LYS A 401 4.36 -5.18 2.77
N SER A 402 5.50 -4.69 2.26
CA SER A 402 5.52 -3.62 1.28
C SER A 402 5.30 -4.14 -0.14
N SER A 403 4.91 -3.24 -1.04
CA SER A 403 4.95 -3.44 -2.50
C SER A 403 5.50 -2.15 -3.12
N GLY A 404 6.05 -2.17 -4.34
CA GLY A 404 6.64 -0.94 -4.88
C GLY A 404 6.96 -0.94 -6.37
N TYR A 405 6.72 0.19 -7.02
CA TYR A 405 7.16 0.50 -8.38
C TYR A 405 8.31 1.52 -8.32
N LEU A 406 9.53 1.13 -8.66
CA LEU A 406 10.70 2.02 -8.67
C LEU A 406 11.20 2.17 -10.09
N GLU A 407 11.26 3.41 -10.57
CA GLU A 407 11.74 3.75 -11.92
C GLU A 407 12.78 4.87 -11.85
N ASN A 408 13.93 4.64 -12.47
CA ASN A 408 15.07 5.57 -12.45
C ASN A 408 15.46 5.99 -11.01
N VAL A 409 15.71 4.98 -10.17
CA VAL A 409 16.15 5.15 -8.78
C VAL A 409 17.62 4.76 -8.67
N TRP A 410 18.45 5.72 -8.27
CA TRP A 410 19.90 5.52 -8.11
C TRP A 410 20.26 5.61 -6.63
N MET A 411 20.85 4.56 -6.10
CA MET A 411 21.29 4.43 -4.71
C MET A 411 22.81 4.36 -4.71
N TRP A 412 23.46 5.50 -4.47
CA TRP A 412 24.89 5.66 -4.67
C TRP A 412 25.60 6.06 -3.37
N VAL A 413 26.57 5.25 -2.98
CA VAL A 413 27.54 5.64 -1.95
C VAL A 413 28.73 6.27 -2.66
N ALA A 414 29.10 7.49 -2.25
CA ALA A 414 30.02 8.28 -3.03
C ALA A 414 31.41 7.65 -3.16
N ASP A 415 31.80 7.31 -4.39
CA ASP A 415 33.15 6.86 -4.73
C ASP A 415 34.12 8.03 -5.01
N HIS A 416 33.58 9.21 -5.33
CA HIS A 416 34.32 10.47 -5.55
C HIS A 416 33.60 11.71 -5.02
N ASP A 417 34.35 12.79 -4.84
CA ASP A 417 33.82 14.11 -4.45
C ASP A 417 33.32 14.85 -5.69
N MET A 418 32.01 15.07 -5.79
CA MET A 418 31.41 15.72 -6.97
C MET A 418 31.65 17.24 -7.01
N GLU A 419 32.07 17.85 -5.91
CA GLU A 419 32.37 19.28 -5.84
C GLU A 419 33.83 19.57 -6.20
N ASP A 420 34.66 18.53 -6.28
CA ASP A 420 36.05 18.65 -6.68
C ASP A 420 36.16 18.58 -8.21
N ALA A 421 36.83 19.56 -8.81
CA ALA A 421 36.95 19.65 -10.26
C ALA A 421 37.74 18.48 -10.87
N ASP A 422 38.64 17.85 -10.11
CA ASP A 422 39.41 16.67 -10.51
C ASP A 422 38.67 15.37 -10.18
N GLN A 423 37.46 15.43 -9.61
CA GLN A 423 36.61 14.30 -9.22
C GLN A 423 37.39 13.25 -8.43
N ILE A 424 38.11 13.73 -7.41
CA ILE A 424 38.98 12.91 -6.60
C ILE A 424 38.18 11.84 -5.85
N GLN A 425 38.66 10.60 -5.92
CA GLN A 425 38.06 9.46 -5.24
C GLN A 425 38.13 9.60 -3.71
N ILE A 426 37.11 9.11 -3.02
CA ILE A 426 36.92 9.21 -1.57
C ILE A 426 36.52 7.85 -0.95
N ASN A 427 36.61 7.76 0.38
CA ASN A 427 36.24 6.60 1.19
C ASN A 427 34.98 6.91 2.01
N VAL A 428 33.78 6.68 1.48
CA VAL A 428 32.52 6.78 2.24
C VAL A 428 31.95 5.38 2.46
N TYR A 429 31.44 5.10 3.66
CA TYR A 429 30.97 3.75 4.02
C TYR A 429 29.47 3.74 4.32
N ALA A 430 28.70 3.03 3.49
CA ALA A 430 27.39 2.51 3.83
C ALA A 430 27.43 0.99 3.86
N ALA A 431 26.78 0.35 4.84
CA ALA A 431 26.84 -1.10 4.94
C ALA A 431 26.08 -1.79 3.80
N ARG A 432 24.88 -1.31 3.46
CA ARG A 432 23.94 -2.01 2.58
C ARG A 432 23.35 -1.06 1.54
N GLY A 433 23.14 -1.57 0.33
CA GLY A 433 22.38 -0.88 -0.72
C GLY A 433 20.89 -0.99 -0.44
N ILE A 434 20.23 -1.96 -1.10
CA ILE A 434 18.81 -2.26 -0.91
C ILE A 434 18.59 -3.69 -0.37
N LEU A 435 17.76 -3.80 0.68
CA LEU A 435 17.21 -5.07 1.17
C LEU A 435 15.73 -5.17 0.80
N ILE A 436 15.33 -6.27 0.18
CA ILE A 436 13.96 -6.54 -0.26
C ILE A 436 13.46 -7.80 0.43
N GLU A 437 12.46 -7.65 1.28
CA GLU A 437 11.71 -8.74 1.92
C GLU A 437 10.26 -8.80 1.41
N SER A 438 9.86 -7.80 0.60
CA SER A 438 8.52 -7.64 0.02
C SER A 438 7.96 -8.96 -0.53
N GLN A 439 6.73 -9.28 -0.14
CA GLN A 439 5.94 -10.36 -0.72
C GLN A 439 5.31 -9.99 -2.08
N GLY A 440 5.58 -8.76 -2.55
CA GLY A 440 5.22 -8.24 -3.85
C GLY A 440 3.79 -7.66 -3.92
N PRO A 441 3.42 -7.15 -5.11
CA PRO A 441 4.27 -7.10 -6.30
C PRO A 441 5.33 -5.97 -6.22
N THR A 442 6.52 -6.23 -6.77
CA THR A 442 7.61 -5.23 -6.82
C THR A 442 8.22 -5.16 -8.21
N TRP A 443 8.36 -3.93 -8.75
CA TRP A 443 8.97 -3.62 -10.04
C TRP A 443 10.15 -2.67 -9.86
N LEU A 444 11.30 -3.06 -10.40
CA LEU A 444 12.53 -2.25 -10.36
C LEU A 444 13.01 -1.99 -11.79
N TRP A 445 12.61 -0.86 -12.37
CA TRP A 445 12.93 -0.46 -13.73
C TRP A 445 14.07 0.55 -13.77
N GLY A 446 15.23 0.15 -14.33
CA GLY A 446 16.41 1.02 -14.42
C GLY A 446 16.91 1.51 -13.06
N THR A 447 16.96 0.61 -12.07
CA THR A 447 17.49 0.94 -10.74
C THR A 447 18.98 0.59 -10.66
N ALA A 448 19.73 1.37 -9.86
CA ALA A 448 21.13 1.08 -9.59
C ALA A 448 21.42 1.19 -8.09
N ALA A 449 22.22 0.28 -7.55
CA ALA A 449 22.74 0.34 -6.19
C ALA A 449 24.25 0.09 -6.21
N GLU A 450 25.03 1.03 -5.68
CA GLU A 450 26.48 1.02 -5.87
C GLU A 450 27.26 1.34 -4.59
N HIS A 451 28.41 0.69 -4.46
CA HIS A 451 29.48 0.93 -3.49
C HIS A 451 29.12 0.72 -2.03
N ALA A 452 28.03 0.00 -1.72
CA ALA A 452 27.78 -0.50 -0.37
C ALA A 452 28.77 -1.61 0.01
N VAL A 453 29.11 -1.72 1.29
CA VAL A 453 30.19 -2.60 1.79
C VAL A 453 29.80 -4.09 1.80
N LEU A 454 28.54 -4.43 2.11
CA LEU A 454 28.08 -5.82 2.25
C LEU A 454 27.41 -6.33 0.99
N TYR A 455 26.45 -5.58 0.46
CA TYR A 455 25.73 -5.91 -0.74
C TYR A 455 25.07 -4.69 -1.38
N GLN A 456 24.90 -4.74 -2.70
CA GLN A 456 24.15 -3.75 -3.46
C GLN A 456 22.65 -4.08 -3.45
N TYR A 457 22.27 -5.30 -3.85
CA TYR A 457 20.90 -5.83 -3.75
C TYR A 457 20.88 -7.13 -2.94
N GLN A 458 19.98 -7.22 -1.95
CA GLN A 458 19.64 -8.48 -1.28
C GLN A 458 18.13 -8.71 -1.28
N LEU A 459 17.72 -9.92 -1.67
CA LEU A 459 16.35 -10.42 -1.56
C LEU A 459 16.33 -11.52 -0.50
N SER A 460 15.52 -11.35 0.54
CA SER A 460 15.45 -12.23 1.71
C SER A 460 14.01 -12.63 1.99
N GLY A 461 13.61 -13.83 1.61
CA GLY A 461 12.21 -14.26 1.70
C GLY A 461 11.26 -13.55 0.72
N ALA A 462 11.77 -12.79 -0.24
CA ALA A 462 10.97 -11.95 -1.13
C ALA A 462 10.17 -12.78 -2.14
N LYS A 463 9.03 -12.24 -2.58
CA LYS A 463 8.18 -12.88 -3.60
C LYS A 463 7.70 -11.91 -4.67
N ASN A 464 7.51 -12.42 -5.87
CA ASN A 464 6.91 -11.70 -7.01
C ASN A 464 7.65 -10.37 -7.27
N VAL A 465 8.92 -10.49 -7.64
CA VAL A 465 9.78 -9.33 -7.93
C VAL A 465 10.26 -9.42 -9.37
N VAL A 466 10.06 -8.34 -10.14
CA VAL A 466 10.68 -8.16 -11.45
C VAL A 466 11.67 -7.00 -11.40
N MET A 467 12.85 -7.20 -11.98
CA MET A 467 13.92 -6.20 -11.96
C MET A 467 14.67 -6.17 -13.29
N GLY A 468 14.84 -4.98 -13.88
CA GLY A 468 15.48 -4.84 -15.18
C GLY A 468 15.66 -3.38 -15.65
N LEU A 469 16.78 -2.98 -16.25
CA LEU A 469 18.09 -3.50 -15.91
C LEU A 469 18.44 -3.01 -14.49
N ILE A 470 18.93 -3.92 -13.64
CA ILE A 470 19.63 -3.53 -12.41
C ILE A 470 21.10 -3.28 -12.71
N GLN A 471 21.71 -2.30 -12.06
CA GLN A 471 23.16 -2.07 -12.18
C GLN A 471 23.81 -1.96 -10.81
N THR A 472 25.05 -2.44 -10.71
CA THR A 472 25.83 -2.41 -9.47
C THR A 472 27.32 -2.20 -9.70
N GLU A 473 27.97 -1.54 -8.74
CA GLU A 473 29.42 -1.50 -8.58
C GLU A 473 29.85 -1.86 -7.16
N ALA A 474 30.91 -2.66 -7.03
CA ALA A 474 31.58 -2.85 -5.75
C ALA A 474 32.35 -1.56 -5.33
N PRO A 475 32.49 -1.27 -4.01
CA PRO A 475 33.23 -0.10 -3.57
C PRO A 475 34.73 -0.20 -3.90
N TYR A 476 35.31 0.87 -4.39
CA TYR A 476 36.66 0.85 -4.99
C TYR A 476 37.79 0.55 -3.99
N PHE A 477 37.55 0.85 -2.71
CA PHE A 477 38.50 0.59 -1.64
C PHE A 477 38.59 -0.89 -1.27
N GLN A 478 37.56 -1.72 -1.56
CA GLN A 478 37.64 -3.16 -1.26
C GLN A 478 38.74 -3.80 -2.11
N SER A 479 39.61 -4.63 -1.54
CA SER A 479 39.54 -5.38 -0.28
C SER A 479 40.12 -4.69 0.98
N SER A 480 40.33 -3.37 0.98
CA SER A 480 40.96 -2.63 2.07
C SER A 480 40.10 -1.44 2.57
N PRO A 481 39.20 -1.65 3.55
CA PRO A 481 39.03 -2.89 4.32
C PRO A 481 38.17 -3.94 3.59
N LYS A 482 38.27 -5.19 4.05
CA LYS A 482 37.41 -6.30 3.58
C LYS A 482 36.03 -6.18 4.20
N ALA A 483 35.00 -6.63 3.48
CA ALA A 483 33.68 -6.77 4.09
C ALA A 483 33.75 -7.77 5.27
N PRO A 484 33.05 -7.52 6.40
CA PRO A 484 32.10 -6.42 6.63
C PRO A 484 32.72 -5.14 7.21
N ALA A 485 34.03 -5.06 7.42
CA ALA A 485 34.65 -3.85 7.96
C ALA A 485 34.42 -2.65 7.01
N PRO A 486 34.20 -1.43 7.55
CA PRO A 486 34.40 -1.01 8.94
C PRO A 486 33.23 -1.29 9.91
N PHE A 487 32.20 -2.03 9.48
CA PHE A 487 31.07 -2.39 10.34
C PHE A 487 31.42 -3.58 11.24
N GLU A 488 30.92 -3.56 12.48
CA GLU A 488 31.14 -4.66 13.43
C GLU A 488 30.29 -5.88 13.06
N MET A 489 30.81 -7.08 13.37
CA MET A 489 30.14 -8.35 13.11
C MET A 489 28.95 -8.55 14.07
N GLY A 490 27.73 -8.36 13.55
CA GLY A 490 26.46 -8.69 14.18
C GLY A 490 25.37 -8.63 13.12
N LEU A 491 24.48 -9.62 13.05
CA LEU A 491 23.34 -9.57 12.12
C LEU A 491 22.41 -8.44 12.57
N VAL A 492 22.41 -7.33 11.84
CA VAL A 492 21.49 -6.21 12.12
C VAL A 492 20.22 -6.37 11.29
N PHE A 493 20.35 -6.83 10.05
CA PHE A 493 19.25 -7.11 9.16
C PHE A 493 19.23 -8.58 8.76
N LYS A 494 18.04 -9.05 8.38
CA LYS A 494 17.81 -10.44 8.02
C LYS A 494 18.82 -10.88 6.96
N ASP A 495 19.43 -12.03 7.23
CA ASP A 495 20.40 -12.70 6.37
C ASP A 495 21.63 -11.88 5.96
N ASP A 496 22.09 -10.89 6.73
CA ASP A 496 23.33 -10.18 6.38
C ASP A 496 24.52 -11.14 6.13
N PRO A 497 25.32 -10.92 5.07
CA PRO A 497 26.47 -11.77 4.78
C PRO A 497 27.55 -11.57 5.85
N ASN A 498 27.98 -12.68 6.46
CA ASN A 498 29.00 -12.66 7.51
C ASN A 498 30.44 -12.92 6.98
N PHE A 499 30.58 -13.31 5.72
CA PHE A 499 31.86 -13.63 5.06
C PHE A 499 32.76 -14.62 5.81
N ALA A 500 32.20 -15.43 6.71
CA ALA A 500 32.96 -16.33 7.59
C ALA A 500 33.70 -17.44 6.81
N ASP A 501 33.17 -17.82 5.65
CA ASP A 501 33.75 -18.85 4.77
C ASP A 501 34.92 -18.31 3.92
N CYS A 502 35.20 -17.01 3.99
CA CYS A 502 36.33 -16.41 3.29
C CYS A 502 37.63 -16.52 4.10
N SER A 503 38.68 -17.05 3.46
CA SER A 503 40.03 -17.01 4.05
C SER A 503 40.47 -15.56 4.31
N ALA A 504 41.05 -15.32 5.49
CA ALA A 504 41.63 -14.03 5.86
C ALA A 504 42.72 -13.54 4.87
N SER A 505 43.35 -14.44 4.12
CA SER A 505 44.35 -14.09 3.09
C SER A 505 43.75 -13.75 1.73
N SER A 506 42.47 -14.08 1.47
CA SER A 506 41.84 -13.85 0.18
C SER A 506 41.53 -12.36 -0.03
N LYS A 507 41.92 -11.81 -1.18
CA LYS A 507 41.56 -10.44 -1.60
C LYS A 507 40.26 -10.37 -2.40
N THR A 508 39.81 -11.50 -2.92
CA THR A 508 38.69 -11.60 -3.86
C THR A 508 37.39 -12.09 -3.22
N CYS A 509 37.45 -12.72 -2.04
CA CYS A 509 36.29 -13.38 -1.44
C CYS A 509 35.43 -12.44 -0.59
N ALA A 510 36.05 -11.72 0.36
CA ALA A 510 35.34 -10.87 1.31
C ALA A 510 35.10 -9.46 0.74
N THR A 511 34.30 -9.39 -0.31
CA THR A 511 33.91 -8.20 -1.06
C THR A 511 32.38 -8.13 -1.18
N ALA A 512 31.83 -6.95 -1.44
CA ALA A 512 30.39 -6.73 -1.49
C ALA A 512 29.70 -7.61 -2.55
N TRP A 513 28.56 -8.20 -2.22
CA TRP A 513 27.72 -8.89 -3.20
C TRP A 513 27.00 -7.89 -4.09
N SER A 514 26.96 -8.11 -5.40
CA SER A 514 26.11 -7.28 -6.27
C SER A 514 24.65 -7.68 -6.13
N LEU A 515 24.37 -8.98 -6.17
CA LEU A 515 23.03 -9.52 -6.03
C LEU A 515 23.06 -10.74 -5.12
N ARG A 516 22.19 -10.79 -4.11
CA ARG A 516 22.07 -11.92 -3.21
C ARG A 516 20.61 -12.31 -3.03
N MET A 517 20.28 -13.58 -3.25
CA MET A 517 18.91 -14.11 -3.12
C MET A 517 18.89 -15.27 -2.14
N ILE A 518 18.02 -15.17 -1.13
CA ILE A 518 17.93 -16.13 -0.04
C ILE A 518 16.46 -16.39 0.23
N ASP A 519 16.07 -17.67 0.27
CA ASP A 519 14.72 -18.11 0.61
C ASP A 519 13.62 -17.38 -0.21
N SER A 520 13.94 -16.90 -1.42
CA SER A 520 13.06 -16.05 -2.25
C SER A 520 12.37 -16.85 -3.33
N THR A 521 11.23 -16.37 -3.85
CA THR A 521 10.41 -17.13 -4.81
C THR A 521 9.79 -16.25 -5.90
N ASN A 522 9.66 -16.74 -7.14
CA ASN A 522 9.11 -16.01 -8.28
C ASN A 522 9.87 -14.68 -8.52
N ILE A 523 11.17 -14.80 -8.76
CA ILE A 523 12.06 -13.66 -8.97
C ILE A 523 12.51 -13.63 -10.43
N TYR A 524 12.29 -12.49 -11.08
CA TYR A 524 12.55 -12.30 -12.50
C TYR A 524 13.57 -11.18 -12.70
N VAL A 525 14.84 -11.55 -12.87
CA VAL A 525 15.91 -10.63 -13.27
C VAL A 525 15.94 -10.58 -14.79
N ILE A 526 15.29 -9.59 -15.38
CA ILE A 526 15.19 -9.44 -16.83
C ILE A 526 16.54 -9.00 -17.42
N SER A 527 17.31 -8.22 -16.66
CA SER A 527 18.70 -7.93 -16.99
C SER A 527 19.45 -7.38 -15.77
N GLY A 528 20.75 -7.67 -15.69
CA GLY A 528 21.63 -7.14 -14.65
C GLY A 528 23.05 -6.88 -15.13
N GLY A 529 23.57 -5.69 -14.85
CA GLY A 529 24.96 -5.30 -15.04
C GLY A 529 25.71 -5.24 -13.71
N LEU A 530 26.54 -6.24 -13.41
CA LEU A 530 27.18 -6.40 -12.10
C LEU A 530 28.71 -6.24 -12.20
N TYR A 531 29.25 -5.11 -11.74
CA TYR A 531 30.61 -4.72 -12.05
C TYR A 531 31.52 -4.63 -10.81
N THR A 532 32.76 -5.07 -10.99
CA THR A 532 33.84 -4.90 -10.02
C THR A 532 35.08 -4.40 -10.76
N TRP A 533 35.44 -3.14 -10.56
CA TRP A 533 36.52 -2.49 -11.31
C TRP A 533 37.87 -2.51 -10.61
N PHE A 534 37.87 -2.61 -9.28
CA PHE A 534 39.03 -2.32 -8.47
C PHE A 534 39.32 -3.42 -7.44
N GLN A 535 40.59 -3.52 -7.08
CA GLN A 535 41.06 -4.07 -5.81
C GLN A 535 41.96 -3.02 -5.15
N ASP A 536 41.55 -2.50 -4.01
CA ASP A 536 42.31 -1.50 -3.26
C ASP A 536 42.65 -0.26 -4.14
N TYR A 537 41.68 0.25 -4.91
CA TYR A 537 41.83 1.30 -5.94
C TYR A 537 42.74 0.96 -7.14
N SER A 538 43.26 -0.25 -7.24
CA SER A 538 43.99 -0.72 -8.44
C SER A 538 43.05 -1.37 -9.44
N GLN A 539 43.16 -1.01 -10.72
CA GLN A 539 42.42 -1.66 -11.83
C GLN A 539 43.22 -2.79 -12.50
N GLU A 540 44.37 -3.20 -11.96
CA GLU A 540 45.21 -4.24 -12.56
C GLU A 540 44.46 -5.57 -12.77
N CYS A 541 43.52 -5.89 -11.88
CA CYS A 541 42.68 -7.09 -11.97
C CYS A 541 41.76 -7.09 -13.22
N VAL A 542 41.39 -5.93 -13.77
CA VAL A 542 40.68 -5.83 -15.07
C VAL A 542 41.66 -5.58 -16.22
N ASN A 543 42.62 -4.67 -16.05
CA ASN A 543 43.52 -4.21 -17.10
C ASN A 543 44.50 -5.30 -17.59
N SER A 544 44.86 -6.26 -16.72
CA SER A 544 45.65 -7.43 -17.09
C SER A 544 44.88 -8.41 -18.00
N GLY A 545 43.56 -8.25 -18.12
CA GLY A 545 42.67 -9.19 -18.77
C GLY A 545 42.27 -10.39 -17.91
N ALA A 546 42.80 -10.53 -16.69
CA ALA A 546 42.48 -11.64 -15.78
C ALA A 546 41.02 -11.61 -15.29
N ASN A 547 40.46 -10.42 -15.09
CA ASN A 547 39.11 -10.18 -14.57
C ASN A 547 38.86 -10.86 -13.22
N ASP A 548 39.82 -10.72 -12.30
CA ASP A 548 39.85 -11.41 -11.01
C ASP A 548 39.80 -10.44 -9.82
N CYS A 549 39.07 -9.32 -9.97
CA CYS A 549 38.90 -8.34 -8.91
C CYS A 549 38.09 -8.91 -7.74
N GLN A 550 37.10 -9.74 -8.04
CA GLN A 550 36.22 -10.37 -7.07
C GLN A 550 35.94 -11.84 -7.44
N LEU A 551 35.77 -12.69 -6.43
CA LEU A 551 35.57 -14.13 -6.64
C LEU A 551 34.18 -14.39 -7.22
N SER A 552 33.14 -13.86 -6.58
CA SER A 552 31.74 -14.11 -6.94
C SER A 552 30.92 -12.84 -6.70
N THR A 553 29.97 -12.55 -7.58
CA THR A 553 29.17 -11.30 -7.53
C THR A 553 27.67 -11.51 -7.32
N PHE A 554 27.11 -12.60 -7.84
CA PHE A 554 25.73 -13.00 -7.63
C PHE A 554 25.66 -14.33 -6.86
N TYR A 555 25.03 -14.31 -5.69
CA TYR A 555 24.80 -15.47 -4.84
C TYR A 555 23.32 -15.84 -4.74
N VAL A 556 23.00 -17.14 -4.76
CA VAL A 556 21.64 -17.66 -4.56
C VAL A 556 21.62 -18.87 -3.63
N GLU A 557 20.66 -18.86 -2.72
CA GLU A 557 20.47 -19.90 -1.71
C GLU A 557 18.98 -20.16 -1.47
N GLN A 558 18.61 -21.43 -1.43
CA GLN A 558 17.28 -21.93 -1.08
C GLN A 558 16.12 -21.18 -1.76
N SER A 559 16.34 -20.67 -2.97
CA SER A 559 15.37 -19.81 -3.68
C SER A 559 14.74 -20.57 -4.84
N PHE A 560 13.41 -20.54 -4.94
CA PHE A 560 12.64 -21.32 -5.92
C PHE A 560 12.14 -20.44 -7.06
N ASP A 561 12.17 -20.95 -8.29
CA ASP A 561 11.65 -20.26 -9.46
C ASP A 561 12.30 -18.87 -9.68
N VAL A 562 13.62 -18.91 -9.87
CA VAL A 562 14.45 -17.74 -10.14
C VAL A 562 14.84 -17.74 -11.61
N TRP A 563 14.43 -16.70 -12.32
CA TRP A 563 14.67 -16.52 -13.75
C TRP A 563 15.61 -15.36 -13.97
N VAL A 564 16.71 -15.62 -14.67
CA VAL A 564 17.75 -14.61 -14.91
C VAL A 564 18.06 -14.58 -16.40
N TYR A 565 17.76 -13.44 -16.99
CA TYR A 565 18.00 -13.12 -18.39
C TYR A 565 19.03 -12.00 -18.48
N ASN A 566 19.77 -11.99 -19.60
CA ASN A 566 20.75 -10.95 -19.95
C ASN A 566 21.59 -10.46 -18.75
N LEU A 567 22.41 -11.35 -18.19
CA LEU A 567 23.32 -11.07 -17.08
C LEU A 567 24.71 -10.74 -17.61
N ILE A 568 25.25 -9.59 -17.21
CA ILE A 568 26.55 -9.08 -17.61
C ILE A 568 27.39 -8.81 -16.38
N THR A 569 28.65 -9.21 -16.42
CA THR A 569 29.59 -9.03 -15.32
C THR A 569 30.96 -8.55 -15.80
N ILE A 570 31.65 -7.79 -14.95
CA ILE A 570 33.02 -7.28 -15.22
C ILE A 570 33.89 -7.50 -13.97
N GLY A 571 35.12 -7.98 -14.17
CA GLY A 571 36.12 -8.11 -13.09
C GLY A 571 35.82 -9.20 -12.06
N VAL A 572 34.99 -10.20 -12.40
CA VAL A 572 34.62 -11.29 -11.49
C VAL A 572 35.06 -12.65 -12.04
N ILE A 573 35.39 -13.59 -11.15
CA ILE A 573 35.77 -14.96 -11.53
C ILE A 573 34.50 -15.81 -11.78
N GLN A 574 33.49 -15.68 -10.91
CA GLN A 574 32.23 -16.41 -10.94
C GLN A 574 31.06 -15.44 -11.12
N MET A 575 30.33 -15.60 -12.21
CA MET A 575 29.16 -14.76 -12.52
C MET A 575 27.99 -15.05 -11.58
N VAL A 576 27.74 -16.34 -11.31
CA VAL A 576 26.65 -16.82 -10.44
C VAL A 576 27.18 -17.95 -9.57
N THR A 577 26.88 -17.91 -8.28
CA THR A 577 27.25 -18.95 -7.32
C THR A 577 26.00 -19.37 -6.54
N ALA A 578 25.57 -20.62 -6.72
CA ALA A 578 24.49 -21.21 -5.93
C ALA A 578 25.07 -22.03 -4.76
N LEU A 579 24.45 -21.97 -3.57
CA LEU A 579 24.87 -22.81 -2.44
C LEU A 579 24.85 -24.31 -2.82
N ASN A 580 25.95 -25.04 -2.57
CA ASN A 580 26.12 -26.44 -2.99
C ASN A 580 26.00 -26.69 -4.51
N GLY A 581 25.89 -25.64 -5.34
CA GLY A 581 25.86 -25.72 -6.79
C GLY A 581 27.23 -25.47 -7.42
N GLN A 582 27.35 -25.74 -8.71
CA GLN A 582 28.53 -25.37 -9.48
C GLN A 582 28.43 -23.90 -9.93
N PRO A 583 29.50 -23.11 -9.78
CA PRO A 583 29.48 -21.71 -10.17
C PRO A 583 29.60 -21.53 -11.69
N VAL A 584 28.95 -20.49 -12.22
CA VAL A 584 29.07 -20.10 -13.64
C VAL A 584 30.33 -19.26 -13.82
N SER A 585 31.32 -19.78 -14.56
CA SER A 585 32.61 -19.11 -14.79
C SER A 585 32.49 -17.90 -15.72
N ALA A 586 33.05 -16.75 -15.33
CA ALA A 586 33.09 -15.57 -16.19
C ALA A 586 34.04 -15.76 -17.38
N ALA A 587 35.14 -16.50 -17.21
CA ALA A 587 36.11 -16.76 -18.27
C ALA A 587 35.49 -17.52 -19.45
N ASN A 588 34.60 -18.49 -19.16
CA ASN A 588 33.88 -19.24 -20.19
C ASN A 588 32.85 -18.37 -20.92
N ASN A 589 32.43 -17.27 -20.31
CA ASN A 589 31.36 -16.39 -20.80
C ASN A 589 31.87 -15.04 -21.31
N ARG A 590 33.16 -14.92 -21.59
CA ARG A 590 33.74 -13.68 -22.14
C ARG A 590 33.01 -13.24 -23.41
N ASN A 591 32.65 -11.97 -23.44
CA ASN A 591 31.96 -11.28 -24.52
C ASN A 591 32.50 -9.84 -24.63
N GLY A 592 33.50 -9.63 -25.50
CA GLY A 592 34.19 -8.36 -25.63
C GLY A 592 34.89 -7.95 -24.32
N PHE A 593 34.55 -6.76 -23.82
CA PHE A 593 35.08 -6.23 -22.56
C PHE A 593 34.51 -6.93 -21.31
N ALA A 594 33.27 -7.42 -21.38
CA ALA A 594 32.56 -8.02 -20.26
C ALA A 594 32.50 -9.56 -20.39
N SER A 595 31.83 -10.20 -19.44
CA SER A 595 31.34 -11.57 -19.56
C SER A 595 29.82 -11.56 -19.47
N SER A 596 29.13 -12.23 -20.39
CA SER A 596 27.67 -12.15 -20.50
C SER A 596 27.02 -13.50 -20.79
N ILE A 597 25.85 -13.73 -20.20
CA ILE A 597 24.95 -14.85 -20.53
C ILE A 597 23.55 -14.32 -20.83
N VAL A 598 22.90 -14.88 -21.84
CA VAL A 598 21.54 -14.52 -22.24
C VAL A 598 20.48 -15.14 -21.31
N THR A 599 20.78 -16.30 -20.73
CA THR A 599 19.89 -17.01 -19.80
C THR A 599 20.70 -17.86 -18.83
N TRP A 600 20.31 -17.86 -17.56
CA TRP A 600 20.74 -18.84 -16.57
C TRP A 600 19.55 -19.69 -16.12
N LEU A 601 19.67 -21.00 -16.26
CA LEU A 601 18.59 -21.96 -16.01
C LEU A 601 18.68 -22.62 -14.62
N GLY A 602 19.68 -22.29 -13.81
CA GLY A 602 19.93 -22.96 -12.53
C GLY A 602 18.85 -22.75 -11.47
N GLY A 603 17.97 -21.75 -11.63
CA GLY A 603 16.82 -21.51 -10.76
C GLY A 603 15.45 -21.67 -11.42
N ALA A 604 15.38 -21.95 -12.72
CA ALA A 604 14.12 -22.02 -13.47
C ALA A 604 13.31 -23.26 -13.09
N ASN A 605 12.08 -23.09 -12.57
CA ASN A 605 11.21 -24.19 -12.11
C ASN A 605 11.83 -25.13 -11.06
N GLN A 606 12.86 -24.67 -10.34
CA GLN A 606 13.55 -25.48 -9.33
C GLN A 606 14.13 -24.62 -8.22
N THR A 607 14.58 -25.26 -7.13
CA THR A 607 15.30 -24.55 -6.06
C THR A 607 16.77 -24.39 -6.44
N ALA A 608 17.21 -23.14 -6.60
CA ALA A 608 18.62 -22.81 -6.69
C ALA A 608 19.25 -22.76 -5.29
N GLY A 609 20.42 -23.37 -5.15
CA GLY A 609 21.22 -23.23 -3.94
C GLY A 609 20.69 -24.01 -2.73
N GLY A 610 20.23 -25.25 -2.90
CA GLY A 610 19.59 -26.02 -1.82
C GLY A 610 20.52 -26.24 -0.60
N ARG A 611 20.00 -26.04 0.61
CA ARG A 611 20.72 -26.33 1.85
C ARG A 611 20.79 -27.84 2.10
N ASN A 612 21.94 -28.34 2.56
CA ASN A 612 22.06 -29.69 3.09
C ASN A 612 21.52 -29.70 4.53
N VAL A 613 20.22 -29.90 4.71
CA VAL A 613 19.60 -29.88 6.04
C VAL A 613 19.81 -31.23 6.74
N THR A 614 20.50 -31.23 7.88
CA THR A 614 20.45 -32.36 8.82
C THR A 614 19.37 -32.03 9.86
N GLY A 615 18.26 -32.75 9.82
CA GLY A 615 17.08 -32.50 10.66
C GLY A 615 16.22 -33.74 10.79
N TYR A 616 15.08 -33.63 11.49
CA TYR A 616 14.10 -34.72 11.58
C TYR A 616 12.80 -34.32 10.90
N THR A 617 12.13 -35.30 10.31
CA THR A 617 10.84 -35.11 9.65
C THR A 617 9.72 -35.50 10.63
N PRO A 618 8.74 -34.64 10.92
CA PRO A 618 7.62 -34.96 11.82
C PRO A 618 6.80 -36.17 11.36
N HIS A 619 6.60 -36.31 10.04
CA HIS A 619 5.88 -37.43 9.43
C HIS A 619 6.59 -37.90 8.16
N THR A 620 6.66 -39.21 7.93
CA THR A 620 7.10 -39.77 6.65
C THR A 620 5.96 -39.78 5.65
N ARG A 621 6.29 -39.85 4.35
CA ARG A 621 5.26 -40.03 3.30
C ARG A 621 4.41 -41.28 3.52
N ASP A 622 4.99 -42.31 4.13
CA ASP A 622 4.29 -43.55 4.46
C ASP A 622 3.30 -43.38 5.62
N ASP A 623 3.61 -42.51 6.60
CA ASP A 623 2.70 -42.17 7.70
C ASP A 623 1.44 -41.41 7.22
N LEU A 624 1.57 -40.69 6.11
CA LEU A 624 0.49 -39.88 5.52
C LEU A 624 -0.25 -40.59 4.38
N ALA A 625 0.17 -41.80 4.00
CA ALA A 625 -0.35 -42.54 2.86
C ALA A 625 -1.84 -42.94 3.00
N GLY A 626 -2.36 -42.99 4.23
CA GLY A 626 -3.77 -43.30 4.52
C GLY A 626 -4.69 -42.07 4.62
N ASN A 627 -4.16 -40.85 4.51
CA ASN A 627 -4.91 -39.61 4.77
C ASN A 627 -5.17 -38.80 3.50
N SER A 628 -6.33 -38.13 3.45
CA SER A 628 -6.80 -37.31 2.33
C SER A 628 -6.19 -35.89 2.30
N PHE A 629 -4.89 -35.77 2.55
CA PHE A 629 -4.19 -34.48 2.47
C PHE A 629 -3.76 -34.16 1.02
N SER A 630 -3.78 -32.88 0.66
CA SER A 630 -3.24 -32.38 -0.62
C SER A 630 -1.72 -32.59 -0.70
N GLU A 631 -1.15 -32.61 -1.90
CA GLU A 631 0.31 -32.78 -2.06
C GLU A 631 1.09 -31.59 -1.47
N GLN A 632 0.53 -30.37 -1.47
CA GLN A 632 1.14 -29.24 -0.76
C GLN A 632 1.15 -29.48 0.76
N CYS A 633 0.05 -29.99 1.32
CA CYS A 633 -0.06 -30.29 2.75
C CYS A 633 0.86 -31.46 3.17
N LYS A 634 0.93 -32.53 2.38
CA LYS A 634 1.89 -33.63 2.59
C LYS A 634 3.33 -33.13 2.50
N THR A 635 3.64 -32.21 1.59
CA THR A 635 4.97 -31.61 1.47
C THR A 635 5.32 -30.75 2.68
N ALA A 636 4.37 -29.99 3.22
CA ALA A 636 4.56 -29.23 4.46
C ALA A 636 4.77 -30.15 5.69
N LEU A 637 3.95 -31.21 5.82
CA LEU A 637 4.01 -32.15 6.95
C LEU A 637 5.21 -33.12 6.88
N THR A 638 5.84 -33.26 5.71
CA THR A 638 7.07 -34.04 5.49
C THR A 638 8.30 -33.15 5.36
N GLY A 639 8.18 -31.86 5.70
CA GLY A 639 9.29 -30.93 5.77
C GLY A 639 10.31 -31.35 6.84
N THR A 640 11.60 -31.19 6.53
CA THR A 640 12.70 -31.50 7.48
C THR A 640 12.90 -30.31 8.43
N ILE A 641 12.69 -30.52 9.73
CA ILE A 641 12.96 -29.51 10.76
C ILE A 641 14.44 -29.54 11.12
N ALA A 642 15.16 -28.45 10.86
CA ALA A 642 16.56 -28.29 11.24
C ALA A 642 16.68 -27.96 12.74
N CYS A 643 17.43 -28.77 13.51
CA CYS A 643 17.83 -28.38 14.86
C CYS A 643 18.98 -27.36 14.75
N VAL A 644 18.71 -26.08 14.98
CA VAL A 644 19.73 -25.03 14.93
C VAL A 644 20.60 -25.06 16.20
N ASN A 645 21.92 -25.02 16.04
CA ASN A 645 22.94 -25.06 17.10
C ASN A 645 22.79 -24.01 18.23
N GLN A 646 21.97 -22.97 18.03
CA GLN A 646 21.70 -21.93 19.02
C GLN A 646 20.91 -22.43 20.23
N ALA A 647 20.05 -23.44 20.08
CA ALA A 647 19.25 -23.97 21.18
C ALA A 647 20.09 -24.67 22.27
N MET A 648 21.23 -25.29 21.92
CA MET A 648 22.11 -25.94 22.91
C MET A 648 22.87 -24.95 23.81
N GLN A 649 23.02 -23.68 23.41
CA GLN A 649 23.80 -22.69 24.16
C GLN A 649 23.08 -22.17 25.42
N TRP A 650 21.77 -22.39 25.52
CA TRP A 650 20.90 -21.95 26.61
C TRP A 650 20.93 -22.89 27.83
N THR A 651 21.68 -23.99 27.73
CA THR A 651 21.85 -24.97 28.81
C THR A 651 22.99 -24.61 29.78
N SER A 652 23.66 -23.47 29.59
CA SER A 652 24.77 -23.01 30.44
C SER A 652 24.43 -21.72 31.19
N LEU A 653 24.69 -21.67 32.49
CA LEU A 653 24.45 -20.48 33.33
C LEU A 653 25.40 -19.33 32.97
N GLY A 654 24.85 -18.19 32.56
CA GLY A 654 25.58 -16.93 32.36
C GLY A 654 24.67 -15.78 31.93
N TYR A 655 25.00 -14.55 32.35
CA TYR A 655 24.34 -13.34 31.83
C TYR A 655 24.76 -13.14 30.38
N ARG A 656 23.79 -13.17 29.47
CA ARG A 656 23.99 -12.90 28.05
C ARG A 656 23.04 -11.76 27.72
N GLY A 657 23.59 -10.65 27.23
CA GLY A 657 22.80 -9.47 26.87
C GLY A 657 21.77 -9.77 25.78
N SER A 658 21.16 -8.71 25.24
CA SER A 658 20.24 -8.75 24.09
C SER A 658 20.64 -9.86 23.09
N LEU A 659 19.71 -10.78 22.84
CA LEU A 659 19.82 -11.67 21.70
C LEU A 659 19.62 -10.79 20.47
N ASP A 660 20.70 -10.49 19.76
CA ASP A 660 20.69 -9.79 18.47
C ASP A 660 20.02 -10.66 17.40
N ASN A 661 18.71 -10.89 17.56
CA ASN A 661 17.85 -11.62 16.66
C ASN A 661 16.44 -10.99 16.66
N ALA A 662 16.18 -10.16 15.66
CA ALA A 662 14.90 -9.46 15.46
C ALA A 662 13.72 -10.40 15.15
N THR A 663 13.97 -11.66 14.75
CA THR A 663 12.89 -12.57 14.31
C THR A 663 12.08 -13.22 15.44
N LEU A 664 12.52 -13.11 16.71
CA LEU A 664 11.71 -13.48 17.89
C LEU A 664 11.25 -12.25 18.70
N GLN A 665 11.59 -11.03 18.26
CA GLN A 665 11.18 -9.78 18.93
C GLN A 665 9.78 -9.30 18.51
N ASP A 666 9.23 -9.79 17.39
CA ASP A 666 8.11 -9.13 16.71
C ASP A 666 6.72 -9.78 16.91
N GLU A 667 6.57 -10.84 17.72
CA GLU A 667 5.26 -11.48 17.95
C GLU A 667 4.50 -11.05 19.21
N SER A 668 4.96 -10.05 19.97
CA SER A 668 4.24 -9.62 21.19
C SER A 668 3.98 -8.11 21.25
N SER A 669 2.92 -7.68 20.56
CA SER A 669 1.90 -6.71 20.99
C SER A 669 2.31 -5.50 21.88
N GLY A 670 3.34 -4.74 21.51
CA GLY A 670 3.48 -3.34 21.94
C GLY A 670 3.75 -3.13 23.44
N ALA A 671 4.46 -4.06 24.05
CA ALA A 671 4.98 -3.94 25.39
C ALA A 671 6.35 -3.22 25.41
N PRO A 672 6.73 -2.48 26.48
CA PRO A 672 8.15 -2.20 26.74
C PRO A 672 8.98 -3.50 26.64
N LEU A 673 10.21 -3.43 26.13
CA LEU A 673 11.10 -4.60 26.08
C LEU A 673 11.24 -5.25 27.47
N GLU A 674 11.13 -4.48 28.55
CA GLU A 674 11.08 -5.00 29.93
C GLU A 674 9.77 -5.71 30.30
N MET A 675 8.65 -5.44 29.63
CA MET A 675 7.35 -6.08 29.85
C MET A 675 7.25 -7.43 29.13
N VAL A 676 7.75 -7.54 27.90
CA VAL A 676 7.89 -8.86 27.23
C VAL A 676 8.97 -9.70 27.88
N SER A 677 10.10 -9.09 28.24
CA SER A 677 11.10 -9.76 29.09
C SER A 677 10.49 -10.19 30.42
N GLY A 678 9.59 -9.38 31.00
CA GLY A 678 8.85 -9.70 32.22
C GLY A 678 7.90 -10.88 32.03
N TYR A 679 7.11 -10.93 30.95
CA TYR A 679 6.20 -12.04 30.62
C TYR A 679 6.95 -13.32 30.27
N VAL A 680 8.03 -13.24 29.51
CA VAL A 680 8.87 -14.39 29.15
C VAL A 680 9.64 -14.89 30.36
N TRP A 681 10.23 -14.01 31.17
CA TRP A 681 10.92 -14.39 32.42
C TRP A 681 9.97 -15.05 33.42
N TYR A 682 8.79 -14.46 33.61
CA TYR A 682 7.74 -15.01 34.46
C TYR A 682 7.25 -16.37 33.95
N GLY A 683 6.89 -16.45 32.66
CA GLY A 683 6.38 -17.68 32.04
C GLY A 683 7.39 -18.82 31.98
N CYS A 684 8.68 -18.53 31.71
CA CYS A 684 9.75 -19.53 31.77
C CYS A 684 10.01 -20.00 33.20
N ASN A 685 10.09 -19.10 34.18
CA ASN A 685 10.31 -19.49 35.57
C ASN A 685 9.11 -20.27 36.13
N GLU A 686 7.88 -19.96 35.71
CA GLU A 686 6.67 -20.70 36.05
C GLU A 686 6.67 -22.11 35.42
N SER A 687 6.98 -22.23 34.14
CA SER A 687 7.01 -23.52 33.43
C SER A 687 8.16 -24.43 33.85
N CYS A 688 9.28 -23.86 34.28
CA CYS A 688 10.43 -24.60 34.78
C CYS A 688 10.45 -24.76 36.30
N GLN A 689 9.43 -24.25 37.01
CA GLN A 689 9.33 -24.41 38.45
C GLN A 689 9.05 -25.89 38.76
N THR A 690 9.91 -26.52 39.53
CA THR A 690 9.70 -27.88 40.01
C THR A 690 9.51 -27.88 41.51
N ASP A 691 8.61 -28.70 42.00
CA ASP A 691 8.54 -28.99 43.42
C ASP A 691 9.85 -29.66 43.87
N THR A 692 10.50 -29.08 44.87
CA THR A 692 11.83 -29.54 45.33
C THR A 692 11.79 -30.93 45.97
N SER A 693 10.61 -31.39 46.41
CA SER A 693 10.46 -32.69 47.06
C SER A 693 10.18 -33.84 46.08
N SER A 694 9.40 -33.60 45.02
CA SER A 694 8.97 -34.61 44.06
C SER A 694 9.67 -34.51 42.69
N GLY A 695 10.28 -33.35 42.37
CA GLY A 695 10.88 -33.08 41.06
C GLY A 695 9.87 -32.94 39.92
N ARG A 696 8.56 -33.00 40.21
CA ARG A 696 7.49 -32.75 39.23
C ARG A 696 7.38 -31.25 38.96
N TYR A 697 6.95 -30.89 37.75
CA TYR A 697 6.68 -29.50 37.42
C TYR A 697 5.50 -28.98 38.24
N CYS A 698 5.64 -27.78 38.76
CA CYS A 698 4.65 -27.14 39.61
C CYS A 698 3.32 -26.92 38.91
N ASN A 699 3.31 -26.72 37.58
CA ASN A 699 2.08 -26.62 36.81
C ASN A 699 1.29 -27.94 36.82
N ASP A 700 1.96 -29.08 36.67
CA ASP A 700 1.30 -30.40 36.73
C ASP A 700 0.73 -30.69 38.13
N ILE A 701 1.35 -30.14 39.19
CA ILE A 701 0.86 -30.28 40.57
C ILE A 701 -0.33 -29.36 40.82
N ILE A 702 -0.28 -28.11 40.33
CA ILE A 702 -1.35 -27.12 40.50
C ILE A 702 -2.59 -27.51 39.67
N ASP A 703 -2.41 -28.14 38.51
CA ASP A 703 -3.51 -28.66 37.68
C ASP A 703 -4.29 -29.81 38.36
N GLU A 704 -3.67 -30.45 39.37
CA GLU A 704 -4.31 -31.48 40.21
C GLU A 704 -5.07 -30.89 41.42
N PHE A 705 -5.05 -29.57 41.63
CA PHE A 705 -5.75 -28.91 42.73
C PHE A 705 -7.27 -28.94 42.55
N ALA A 706 -8.01 -28.82 43.65
CA ALA A 706 -9.45 -28.84 43.60
C ALA A 706 -9.99 -27.55 42.93
N GLU A 707 -10.86 -27.70 41.92
CA GLU A 707 -11.64 -26.58 41.39
C GLU A 707 -12.57 -26.03 42.49
N THR A 708 -12.33 -24.78 42.89
CA THR A 708 -13.11 -24.09 43.92
C THR A 708 -13.63 -22.77 43.37
N GLU A 709 -14.89 -22.44 43.67
CA GLU A 709 -15.54 -21.23 43.12
C GLU A 709 -14.98 -19.94 43.76
N THR A 710 -14.47 -20.03 44.99
CA THR A 710 -13.89 -18.91 45.71
C THR A 710 -12.57 -19.25 46.40
N LEU A 711 -11.70 -18.25 46.55
CA LEU A 711 -10.40 -18.40 47.22
C LEU A 711 -10.53 -18.84 48.70
N ASP A 712 -11.64 -18.51 49.35
CA ASP A 712 -11.93 -18.92 50.74
C ASP A 712 -12.18 -20.43 50.86
N GLU A 713 -12.64 -21.07 49.79
CA GLU A 713 -12.96 -22.50 49.75
C GLU A 713 -11.75 -23.37 49.35
N MET A 714 -10.67 -22.76 48.88
CA MET A 714 -9.44 -23.45 48.52
C MET A 714 -8.78 -24.08 49.76
N PRO A 715 -8.43 -25.37 49.77
CA PRO A 715 -7.80 -26.03 50.91
C PRO A 715 -6.46 -25.38 51.31
N ASP A 716 -6.19 -25.24 52.61
CA ASP A 716 -4.90 -24.69 53.10
C ASP A 716 -3.70 -25.49 52.59
N ALA A 717 -3.86 -26.80 52.35
CA ALA A 717 -2.79 -27.66 51.82
C ALA A 717 -2.40 -27.33 50.37
N GLU A 718 -3.31 -26.74 49.59
CA GLU A 718 -3.10 -26.34 48.19
C GLU A 718 -2.73 -24.85 48.10
N LEU A 719 -3.43 -24.00 48.86
CA LEU A 719 -3.14 -22.56 48.97
C LEU A 719 -1.73 -22.31 49.51
N CYS A 720 -1.32 -23.06 50.54
CA CYS A 720 0.00 -22.94 51.15
C CYS A 720 1.05 -23.84 50.51
N PHE A 721 0.73 -24.50 49.41
CA PHE A 721 1.68 -25.36 48.71
C PHE A 721 2.79 -24.50 48.07
N ASP A 722 4.04 -24.96 48.18
CA ASP A 722 5.21 -24.17 47.77
C ASP A 722 5.16 -23.76 46.30
N CYS A 723 4.69 -24.65 45.42
CA CYS A 723 4.49 -24.34 44.00
C CYS A 723 3.54 -23.16 43.78
N PHE A 724 2.40 -23.15 44.48
CA PHE A 724 1.36 -22.14 44.32
C PHE A 724 1.76 -20.81 44.97
N THR A 725 2.31 -20.85 46.19
CA THR A 725 2.78 -19.64 46.88
C THR A 725 3.91 -18.94 46.14
N ALA A 726 4.85 -19.69 45.55
CA ALA A 726 5.93 -19.11 44.76
C ALA A 726 5.44 -18.53 43.42
N ARG A 727 4.44 -19.13 42.77
CA ARG A 727 3.80 -18.60 41.56
C ARG A 727 3.20 -17.21 41.79
N VAL A 728 2.39 -17.06 42.84
CA VAL A 728 1.72 -15.78 43.17
C VAL A 728 2.75 -14.68 43.54
N ARG A 729 3.82 -15.03 44.27
CA ARG A 729 4.91 -14.09 44.59
C ARG A 729 5.73 -13.69 43.36
N MET A 730 5.98 -14.62 42.44
CA MET A 730 6.71 -14.34 41.20
C MET A 730 5.95 -13.34 40.32
N MET A 731 4.62 -13.44 40.28
CA MET A 731 3.78 -12.43 39.61
C MET A 731 3.93 -11.06 40.27
N GLN A 732 3.87 -10.96 41.61
CA GLN A 732 3.94 -9.67 42.32
C GLN A 732 5.24 -8.88 42.09
N GLN A 733 6.36 -9.55 41.82
CA GLN A 733 7.68 -8.90 41.71
C GLN A 733 7.92 -8.17 40.37
N ILE A 734 6.95 -8.13 39.46
CA ILE A 734 7.09 -7.57 38.11
C ILE A 734 6.00 -6.53 37.86
N THR A 735 6.40 -5.32 37.43
CA THR A 735 5.52 -4.18 37.07
C THR A 735 4.43 -4.49 36.06
N TYR A 736 4.62 -5.53 35.24
CA TYR A 736 3.78 -5.83 34.10
C TYR A 736 3.13 -7.23 34.15
N SER A 737 3.14 -7.94 35.28
CA SER A 737 2.45 -9.24 35.40
C SER A 737 0.92 -9.08 35.51
N PHE A 738 0.19 -10.20 35.41
CA PHE A 738 -1.26 -10.23 35.65
C PHE A 738 -1.67 -9.90 37.10
N PHE A 739 -0.70 -9.73 38.01
CA PHE A 739 -0.93 -9.44 39.43
C PHE A 739 -1.75 -8.15 39.64
N ASN A 740 -1.53 -7.12 38.81
CA ASN A 740 -2.24 -5.84 38.92
C ASN A 740 -3.48 -5.73 38.02
N THR A 741 -3.62 -6.60 37.02
CA THR A 741 -4.71 -6.56 36.05
C THR A 741 -5.87 -7.48 36.42
N VAL A 742 -5.62 -8.47 37.28
CA VAL A 742 -6.63 -9.41 37.80
C VAL A 742 -6.67 -9.29 39.33
N PRO A 743 -7.72 -8.65 39.91
CA PRO A 743 -7.81 -8.41 41.35
C PRO A 743 -7.68 -9.66 42.23
N TRP A 744 -7.97 -10.85 41.68
CA TRP A 744 -7.86 -12.13 42.36
C TRP A 744 -6.45 -12.44 42.90
N TYR A 745 -5.37 -12.11 42.16
CA TYR A 745 -4.01 -12.47 42.59
C TYR A 745 -3.50 -11.63 43.77
N GLN A 746 -3.94 -10.38 43.88
CA GLN A 746 -3.67 -9.54 45.06
C GLN A 746 -4.36 -10.14 46.29
N THR A 747 -5.64 -10.49 46.15
CA THR A 747 -6.41 -11.18 47.22
C THR A 747 -5.82 -12.54 47.56
N ALA A 748 -5.33 -13.30 46.58
CA ALA A 748 -4.63 -14.57 46.78
C ALA A 748 -3.34 -14.40 47.58
N LEU A 749 -2.54 -13.37 47.28
CA LEU A 749 -1.32 -13.08 48.05
C LEU A 749 -1.64 -12.66 49.49
N GLU A 750 -2.68 -11.85 49.71
CA GLU A 750 -3.14 -11.47 51.04
C GLU A 750 -3.66 -12.69 51.84
N ALA A 751 -4.38 -13.60 51.19
CA ALA A 751 -4.84 -14.85 51.79
C ALA A 751 -3.67 -15.78 52.12
N ILE A 752 -2.68 -15.92 51.24
CA ILE A 752 -1.43 -16.68 51.50
C ILE A 752 -0.67 -16.07 52.68
N GLN A 753 -0.54 -14.75 52.74
CA GLN A 753 0.15 -14.06 53.83
C GLN A 753 -0.54 -14.32 55.18
N THR A 754 -1.88 -14.35 55.18
CA THR A 754 -2.69 -14.54 56.39
C THR A 754 -2.80 -16.01 56.82
N ARG A 755 -3.06 -16.93 55.88
CA ARG A 755 -3.34 -18.36 56.15
C ARG A 755 -2.08 -19.22 56.18
N CYS A 756 -1.04 -18.85 55.43
CA CYS A 756 0.19 -19.65 55.28
C CYS A 756 1.38 -19.11 56.08
N SER A 757 1.19 -18.05 56.89
CA SER A 757 2.25 -17.42 57.71
C SER A 757 3.44 -16.88 56.91
N VAL A 758 3.17 -16.33 55.73
CA VAL A 758 4.16 -15.85 54.76
C VAL A 758 4.26 -14.32 54.84
N GLN A 759 5.46 -13.72 54.99
CA GLN A 759 5.65 -12.25 55.03
C GLN A 759 6.16 -11.67 53.69
N GLY A 760 5.74 -10.45 53.31
CA GLY A 760 6.18 -9.73 52.10
C GLY A 760 5.33 -8.49 51.77
N SER A 761 5.77 -7.66 50.81
CA SER A 761 4.97 -6.53 50.29
C SER A 761 3.95 -7.01 49.24
N THR A 762 2.81 -6.32 49.14
CA THR A 762 1.84 -6.46 48.03
C THR A 762 2.06 -5.44 46.91
N ASP A 763 2.96 -4.47 47.11
CA ASP A 763 3.24 -3.39 46.14
C ASP A 763 4.06 -3.88 44.95
N VAL A 764 3.78 -3.36 43.76
CA VAL A 764 4.53 -3.65 42.53
C VAL A 764 5.42 -2.45 42.14
N PRO A 765 6.61 -2.61 41.52
CA PRO A 765 7.48 -1.48 41.17
C PRO A 765 6.87 -0.51 40.13
N PRO A 766 7.21 0.79 40.11
CA PRO A 766 6.64 1.80 39.19
C PRO A 766 7.20 1.74 37.75
N PRO A 767 6.47 2.25 36.73
CA PRO A 767 6.91 2.26 35.33
C PRO A 767 8.00 3.30 35.01
N LEU A 768 8.89 2.99 34.06
CA LEU A 768 10.16 3.71 33.83
C LEU A 768 10.09 4.93 32.87
N ILE A 769 8.96 5.21 32.21
CA ILE A 769 8.83 6.33 31.26
C ILE A 769 7.54 7.13 31.51
N VAL A 770 7.69 8.45 31.69
CA VAL A 770 6.59 9.43 31.74
C VAL A 770 6.60 10.23 30.43
N VAL A 771 5.45 10.35 29.77
CA VAL A 771 5.30 11.00 28.47
C VAL A 771 4.80 12.44 28.64
N PRO A 772 5.48 13.47 28.11
CA PRO A 772 4.96 14.84 28.08
C PRO A 772 3.96 15.04 26.95
N THR A 773 2.89 15.81 27.21
CA THR A 773 1.91 16.31 26.23
C THR A 773 2.44 17.56 25.51
N PRO A 774 2.33 17.68 24.16
CA PRO A 774 2.73 18.88 23.43
C PRO A 774 1.77 20.08 23.65
N ASP A 775 2.30 21.30 23.52
CA ASP A 775 1.53 22.55 23.63
C ASP A 775 0.61 22.80 22.41
N PRO A 776 -0.59 23.40 22.60
CA PRO A 776 -1.54 23.70 21.52
C PRO A 776 -1.11 24.89 20.64
N PHE A 777 -1.28 24.75 19.31
CA PHE A 777 -0.94 25.74 18.26
C PHE A 777 -2.18 26.18 17.46
N CYS A 778 -2.25 27.45 17.04
CA CYS A 778 -3.38 28.01 16.28
C CYS A 778 -3.10 28.23 14.78
N VAL A 779 -3.84 27.55 13.91
CA VAL A 779 -3.63 27.55 12.44
C VAL A 779 -3.95 28.88 11.75
N SER A 780 -4.88 29.66 12.29
CA SER A 780 -5.28 30.96 11.73
C SER A 780 -4.48 32.14 12.26
N ASP A 781 -3.61 31.91 13.27
CA ASP A 781 -3.06 32.93 14.17
C ASP A 781 -4.11 33.84 14.84
N LYS A 782 -5.41 33.52 14.71
CA LYS A 782 -6.52 34.33 15.22
C LYS A 782 -7.07 33.68 16.49
N TYR A 783 -6.84 34.36 17.61
CA TYR A 783 -7.41 33.98 18.89
C TYR A 783 -8.61 34.87 19.23
N TYR A 784 -9.60 34.27 19.88
CA TYR A 784 -10.76 34.97 20.42
C TYR A 784 -10.85 34.66 21.91
N THR A 785 -11.12 35.67 22.73
CA THR A 785 -11.34 35.50 24.17
C THR A 785 -12.83 35.65 24.45
N THR A 786 -13.46 34.59 24.96
CA THR A 786 -14.91 34.55 25.19
C THR A 786 -15.36 35.52 26.28
N GLN A 787 -16.52 36.14 26.06
CA GLN A 787 -17.15 37.12 26.97
C GLN A 787 -18.47 36.60 27.53
N ALA A 788 -18.97 37.25 28.59
CA ALA A 788 -20.24 36.89 29.19
C ALA A 788 -21.40 37.08 28.19
N GLY A 789 -22.12 36.00 27.89
CA GLY A 789 -23.22 35.99 26.93
C GLY A 789 -22.82 35.60 25.50
N ASP A 790 -21.53 35.29 25.25
CA ASP A 790 -21.10 34.73 23.98
C ASP A 790 -21.73 33.34 23.75
N THR A 791 -22.16 33.13 22.50
CA THR A 791 -22.58 31.81 21.99
C THR A 791 -21.71 31.45 20.79
N CYS A 792 -21.66 30.18 20.41
CA CYS A 792 -20.94 29.80 19.19
C CYS A 792 -21.46 30.55 17.97
N ASN A 793 -22.79 30.71 17.84
CA ASN A 793 -23.41 31.44 16.72
C ASN A 793 -22.97 32.90 16.68
N TYR A 794 -22.90 33.55 17.84
CA TYR A 794 -22.47 34.93 17.95
C TYR A 794 -21.01 35.10 17.51
N ILE A 795 -20.11 34.26 18.04
CA ILE A 795 -18.68 34.29 17.68
C ILE A 795 -18.49 33.91 16.21
N ALA A 796 -19.22 32.91 15.72
CA ALA A 796 -19.18 32.41 14.36
C ALA A 796 -19.52 33.49 13.33
N LEU A 797 -20.68 34.13 13.48
CA LEU A 797 -21.11 35.22 12.59
C LEU A 797 -20.20 36.45 12.68
N ALA A 798 -19.63 36.74 13.86
CA ALA A 798 -18.74 37.88 14.03
C ALA A 798 -17.34 37.65 13.44
N ASN A 799 -16.98 36.41 13.11
CA ASN A 799 -15.64 36.04 12.70
C ASN A 799 -15.57 35.22 11.40
N ASP A 800 -16.68 35.08 10.68
CA ASP A 800 -16.79 34.33 9.43
C ASP A 800 -16.30 32.88 9.56
N VAL A 801 -16.75 32.18 10.60
CA VAL A 801 -16.44 30.75 10.85
C VAL A 801 -17.72 30.01 11.22
N SER A 802 -17.75 28.68 11.15
CA SER A 802 -18.95 27.92 11.58
C SER A 802 -19.09 27.90 13.11
N SER A 803 -20.33 27.79 13.61
CA SER A 803 -20.60 27.67 15.05
C SER A 803 -20.05 26.36 15.63
N ALA A 804 -20.07 25.27 14.86
CA ALA A 804 -19.48 23.99 15.26
C ALA A 804 -17.97 24.13 15.50
N ASN A 805 -17.29 24.85 14.61
CA ASN A 805 -15.86 25.14 14.70
C ASN A 805 -15.49 25.98 15.93
N VAL A 806 -16.33 26.94 16.32
CA VAL A 806 -16.16 27.70 17.56
C VAL A 806 -16.28 26.78 18.78
N LEU A 807 -17.25 25.86 18.79
CA LEU A 807 -17.40 24.89 19.88
C LEU A 807 -16.16 24.03 20.03
N TYR A 808 -15.65 23.48 18.93
CA TYR A 808 -14.47 22.61 18.97
C TYR A 808 -13.25 23.35 19.52
N ALA A 809 -13.08 24.61 19.13
CA ALA A 809 -12.03 25.47 19.68
C ALA A 809 -12.20 25.74 21.19
N ALA A 810 -13.44 25.94 21.64
CA ALA A 810 -13.75 26.12 23.06
C ALA A 810 -13.55 24.84 23.88
N THR A 811 -13.99 23.69 23.38
CA THR A 811 -13.79 22.40 24.05
C THR A 811 -12.32 22.03 24.14
N ALA A 812 -11.54 22.27 23.07
CA ALA A 812 -10.08 22.08 23.09
C ALA A 812 -9.37 22.98 24.10
N ALA A 813 -9.94 24.15 24.41
CA ALA A 813 -9.45 25.05 25.45
C ALA A 813 -9.98 24.73 26.87
N GLY A 814 -10.88 23.73 27.02
CA GLY A 814 -11.38 23.25 28.31
C GLY A 814 -12.86 23.58 28.62
N ALA A 815 -13.66 24.02 27.63
CA ALA A 815 -15.10 24.22 27.82
C ALA A 815 -15.89 22.88 27.85
N THR A 816 -16.94 22.83 28.67
CA THR A 816 -17.79 21.62 28.84
C THR A 816 -19.29 21.86 28.62
N ARG A 817 -19.70 23.05 28.16
CA ARG A 817 -21.10 23.54 28.26
C ARG A 817 -21.85 23.84 26.95
N GLY A 818 -21.38 23.31 25.81
CA GLY A 818 -22.10 23.44 24.53
C GLY A 818 -22.14 24.88 23.98
N CYS A 819 -22.81 25.08 22.84
CA CYS A 819 -22.76 26.36 22.12
C CYS A 819 -23.59 27.52 22.69
N SER A 820 -24.44 27.26 23.67
CA SER A 820 -25.36 28.23 24.27
C SER A 820 -24.85 28.86 25.57
N ASP A 821 -23.81 28.32 26.20
CA ASP A 821 -23.22 28.80 27.46
C ASP A 821 -21.69 28.61 27.46
N LEU A 822 -20.94 29.49 26.77
CA LEU A 822 -19.47 29.43 26.75
C LEU A 822 -18.87 30.03 28.04
N PRO A 823 -17.83 29.40 28.66
CA PRO A 823 -17.12 29.98 29.79
C PRO A 823 -16.52 31.35 29.44
N THR A 824 -16.51 32.30 30.36
CA THR A 824 -15.87 33.61 30.16
C THR A 824 -14.35 33.53 30.30
N ASP A 825 -13.62 34.42 29.62
CA ASP A 825 -12.15 34.52 29.63
C ASP A 825 -11.42 33.30 29.05
N LEU A 826 -12.10 32.49 28.22
CA LEU A 826 -11.51 31.35 27.54
C LEU A 826 -10.84 31.82 26.24
N SER A 827 -9.52 31.62 26.13
CA SER A 827 -8.79 31.91 24.89
C SER A 827 -8.91 30.73 23.92
N ILE A 828 -9.70 30.91 22.87
CA ILE A 828 -9.95 29.91 21.84
C ILE A 828 -9.23 30.29 20.54
N CYS A 829 -8.62 29.31 19.87
CA CYS A 829 -8.07 29.49 18.53
C CYS A 829 -9.20 29.38 17.51
N LEU A 830 -9.49 30.45 16.77
CA LEU A 830 -10.49 30.39 15.70
C LEU A 830 -9.91 29.67 14.47
N PRO A 831 -10.71 28.93 13.70
CA PRO A 831 -10.26 28.35 12.43
C PRO A 831 -10.12 29.42 11.32
N LEU A 832 -9.67 28.98 10.14
CA LEU A 832 -9.71 29.79 8.92
C LEU A 832 -11.16 30.13 8.55
N THR A 833 -11.37 31.28 7.91
CA THR A 833 -12.71 31.83 7.64
C THR A 833 -13.41 31.17 6.46
N CYS A 834 -14.73 31.06 6.47
CA CYS A 834 -15.58 30.63 5.35
C CYS A 834 -16.70 31.64 5.11
N GLU A 835 -17.34 31.59 3.95
CA GLU A 835 -18.65 32.24 3.79
C GLU A 835 -19.64 31.50 4.68
N THR A 836 -20.39 32.20 5.53
CA THR A 836 -21.29 31.55 6.50
C THR A 836 -22.76 31.66 6.10
N TYR A 837 -23.54 30.60 6.31
CA TYR A 837 -24.99 30.59 6.20
C TYR A 837 -25.63 30.32 7.56
N LEU A 838 -26.68 31.06 7.91
CA LEU A 838 -27.45 30.85 9.14
C LEU A 838 -28.68 29.99 8.84
N LEU A 839 -28.69 28.77 9.38
CA LEU A 839 -29.79 27.82 9.19
C LEU A 839 -31.11 28.36 9.75
N LYS A 840 -32.18 28.29 8.95
CA LYS A 840 -33.56 28.55 9.41
C LYS A 840 -34.18 27.26 9.93
N SER A 841 -35.16 27.36 10.83
CA SER A 841 -35.84 26.20 11.44
C SER A 841 -36.61 25.29 10.47
N THR A 842 -36.75 25.70 9.21
CA THR A 842 -37.40 24.94 8.12
C THR A 842 -36.41 24.43 7.07
N ASP A 843 -35.13 24.78 7.17
CA ASP A 843 -34.14 24.46 6.15
C ASP A 843 -33.66 23.02 6.29
N ASP A 844 -33.86 22.17 5.29
CA ASP A 844 -33.03 20.96 5.12
C ASP A 844 -31.72 21.30 4.37
N CYS A 845 -30.85 20.32 4.17
CA CYS A 845 -29.58 20.53 3.46
C CYS A 845 -29.82 21.08 2.05
N PHE A 846 -30.87 20.65 1.36
CA PHE A 846 -31.17 21.07 -0.01
C PHE A 846 -31.61 22.53 -0.07
N SER A 847 -32.55 22.94 0.77
CA SER A 847 -33.05 24.31 0.85
C SER A 847 -32.01 25.29 1.40
N ALA A 848 -31.17 24.86 2.34
CA ALA A 848 -30.01 25.62 2.79
C ALA A 848 -28.99 25.81 1.67
N SER A 849 -28.64 24.75 0.93
CA SER A 849 -27.70 24.79 -0.21
C SER A 849 -28.19 25.73 -1.31
N ALA A 850 -29.46 25.58 -1.71
CA ALA A 850 -30.09 26.41 -2.72
C ALA A 850 -30.13 27.89 -2.34
N THR A 851 -30.41 28.20 -1.06
CA THR A 851 -30.44 29.59 -0.57
C THR A 851 -29.04 30.17 -0.43
N ALA A 852 -28.06 29.35 -0.04
CA ALA A 852 -26.65 29.73 0.07
C ALA A 852 -25.94 29.83 -1.30
N GLY A 853 -26.56 29.33 -2.39
CA GLY A 853 -26.01 29.40 -3.74
C GLY A 853 -24.94 28.35 -4.03
N ILE A 854 -25.00 27.19 -3.37
CA ILE A 854 -24.04 26.09 -3.49
C ILE A 854 -24.74 24.78 -3.85
N GLU A 855 -23.97 23.83 -4.41
CA GLU A 855 -24.48 22.53 -4.85
C GLU A 855 -24.91 21.64 -3.67
N ASP A 856 -24.08 21.59 -2.62
CA ASP A 856 -24.37 20.82 -1.42
C ASP A 856 -23.63 21.39 -0.19
N ILE A 857 -24.39 21.74 0.84
CA ILE A 857 -23.90 22.32 2.10
C ILE A 857 -23.22 21.30 3.02
N THR A 858 -23.47 20.00 2.82
CA THR A 858 -22.80 18.92 3.58
C THR A 858 -21.31 18.86 3.24
N LEU A 859 -20.92 19.26 2.02
CA LEU A 859 -19.53 19.30 1.53
C LEU A 859 -18.60 20.16 2.39
N TYR A 860 -19.15 21.17 3.08
CA TYR A 860 -18.38 22.11 3.90
C TYR A 860 -18.61 21.92 5.41
N ASN A 861 -19.47 20.98 5.82
CA ASN A 861 -19.89 20.77 7.20
C ASN A 861 -20.01 19.26 7.52
N SER A 862 -18.87 18.61 7.72
CA SER A 862 -18.71 17.15 7.91
C SER A 862 -19.45 16.51 9.09
N TRP A 863 -20.04 17.32 9.98
CA TRP A 863 -20.87 16.82 11.07
C TRP A 863 -22.32 16.56 10.64
N ILE A 864 -22.74 17.07 9.48
CA ILE A 864 -24.04 16.76 8.87
C ILE A 864 -23.93 15.37 8.23
N ASP A 865 -24.87 14.48 8.54
CA ASP A 865 -24.85 13.12 8.00
C ASP A 865 -25.31 13.06 6.53
N ASP A 866 -24.95 11.98 5.82
CA ASP A 866 -25.29 11.78 4.39
C ASP A 866 -26.81 11.72 4.14
N GLY A 867 -27.62 11.48 5.19
CA GLY A 867 -29.08 11.51 5.15
C GLY A 867 -29.69 12.89 5.43
N CYS A 868 -28.87 13.87 5.84
CA CYS A 868 -29.25 15.18 6.38
C CYS A 868 -30.21 15.14 7.59
N ASP A 869 -30.36 14.00 8.26
CA ASP A 869 -31.38 13.83 9.31
C ASP A 869 -30.98 14.53 10.63
N ASN A 870 -29.68 14.77 10.84
CA ASN A 870 -29.13 15.38 12.05
C ASN A 870 -28.99 16.91 12.03
N LEU A 871 -29.34 17.58 10.92
CA LEU A 871 -29.09 19.02 10.71
C LEU A 871 -29.69 19.92 11.81
N HIS A 872 -30.96 19.69 12.18
CA HIS A 872 -31.64 20.46 13.22
C HIS A 872 -31.44 19.90 14.63
N GLU A 873 -31.18 18.60 14.76
CA GLU A 873 -31.00 17.95 16.05
C GLU A 873 -29.69 18.39 16.71
N ALA A 874 -28.66 18.69 15.91
CA ALA A 874 -27.36 19.18 16.37
C ALA A 874 -27.36 20.68 16.75
N ASN A 875 -28.40 21.43 16.40
CA ASN A 875 -28.44 22.89 16.52
C ASN A 875 -28.28 23.40 17.96
N ALA A 876 -28.85 22.68 18.94
CA ALA A 876 -28.72 23.02 20.35
C ALA A 876 -27.28 22.86 20.88
N THR A 877 -26.46 22.03 20.23
CA THR A 877 -25.11 21.67 20.68
C THR A 877 -24.04 22.40 19.88
N LEU A 878 -24.14 22.41 18.55
CA LEU A 878 -23.15 22.96 17.61
C LEU A 878 -23.49 24.37 17.11
N GLY A 879 -24.68 24.87 17.42
CA GLY A 879 -25.20 26.11 16.85
C GLY A 879 -25.75 25.95 15.43
N SER A 880 -26.13 27.07 14.81
CA SER A 880 -26.90 27.15 13.55
C SER A 880 -26.14 27.81 12.41
N VAL A 881 -24.85 28.17 12.61
CA VAL A 881 -24.05 28.89 11.61
C VAL A 881 -23.14 27.87 10.92
N VAL A 882 -23.38 27.64 9.64
CA VAL A 882 -22.67 26.65 8.82
C VAL A 882 -21.78 27.32 7.78
N CYS A 883 -20.74 26.63 7.32
CA CYS A 883 -19.95 27.11 6.19
C CYS A 883 -20.70 26.86 4.87
N ALA A 884 -20.77 27.87 4.02
CA ALA A 884 -21.24 27.83 2.64
C ALA A 884 -20.08 27.95 1.64
N SER A 885 -18.83 27.96 2.10
CA SER A 885 -17.65 27.86 1.25
C SER A 885 -16.49 27.17 1.99
N PRO A 886 -15.42 26.75 1.28
CA PRO A 886 -14.23 26.19 1.92
C PRO A 886 -13.60 27.16 2.92
N LEU A 887 -12.99 26.59 3.98
CA LEU A 887 -12.20 27.34 4.95
C LEU A 887 -10.98 27.98 4.25
N GLY A 888 -10.97 29.31 4.13
CA GLY A 888 -9.91 30.13 3.52
C GLY A 888 -10.36 31.16 2.48
N GLY A 889 -11.61 31.12 1.98
CA GLY A 889 -12.16 32.08 1.00
C GLY A 889 -12.13 31.62 -0.49
N THR A 890 -12.60 32.49 -1.41
CA THR A 890 -13.00 32.17 -2.80
C THR A 890 -11.87 31.80 -3.78
N TYR A 891 -12.13 30.80 -4.63
CA TYR A 891 -11.37 30.53 -5.86
C TYR A 891 -12.31 30.47 -7.11
N VAL A 892 -11.83 30.96 -8.26
CA VAL A 892 -12.52 31.22 -9.55
C VAL A 892 -11.78 30.45 -10.67
N PRO A 893 -12.47 29.80 -11.64
CA PRO A 893 -11.96 28.91 -12.70
C PRO A 893 -10.49 28.48 -12.69
N GLY A 894 -10.27 27.21 -12.34
CA GLY A 894 -8.95 26.60 -12.05
C GLY A 894 -8.83 25.89 -10.68
N THR A 895 -9.95 25.63 -10.01
CA THR A 895 -10.22 24.57 -9.03
C THR A 895 -11.70 24.64 -8.68
N ALA A 896 -12.42 23.54 -8.90
CA ALA A 896 -13.29 23.03 -7.85
C ALA A 896 -12.40 22.11 -7.03
N THR A 897 -12.40 22.26 -5.71
CA THR A 897 -11.77 21.37 -4.74
C THR A 897 -12.85 20.96 -3.77
N ASN A 898 -13.25 19.69 -3.82
CA ASN A 898 -13.90 19.04 -2.71
C ASN A 898 -12.87 18.90 -1.58
N THR A 899 -13.03 19.66 -0.51
CA THR A 899 -12.29 19.46 0.73
C THR A 899 -13.19 19.84 1.91
N SER A 900 -13.60 18.86 2.71
CA SER A 900 -12.94 18.58 4.00
C SER A 900 -13.81 17.68 4.88
N GLY A 901 -13.44 16.40 4.97
CA GLY A 901 -13.62 15.67 6.21
C GLY A 901 -12.57 16.13 7.23
N ILE A 902 -12.98 16.75 8.32
CA ILE A 902 -12.26 16.74 9.61
C ILE A 902 -13.30 16.55 10.73
N PRO A 903 -12.88 16.13 11.92
CA PRO A 903 -12.95 14.78 12.49
C PRO A 903 -14.26 14.54 13.28
N GLY A 904 -14.94 13.44 13.00
CA GLY A 904 -16.20 13.08 13.69
C GLY A 904 -16.80 11.74 13.28
N GLY A 905 -16.41 11.19 12.13
CA GLY A 905 -16.66 9.79 11.75
C GLY A 905 -15.71 8.83 12.47
N GLY A 906 -15.70 8.86 13.80
CA GLY A 906 -14.99 7.86 14.60
C GLY A 906 -15.83 6.60 14.72
N ALA A 907 -15.37 5.50 14.12
CA ALA A 907 -15.77 4.18 14.56
C ALA A 907 -15.56 4.06 16.08
N ALA A 908 -16.51 3.40 16.74
CA ALA A 908 -16.64 3.31 18.18
C ALA A 908 -15.34 3.01 18.93
N ASN A 909 -15.12 3.72 20.04
CA ASN A 909 -14.16 3.30 21.06
C ASN A 909 -14.62 1.96 21.64
N TYR A 910 -14.01 0.85 21.22
CA TYR A 910 -14.10 -0.41 21.96
C TYR A 910 -13.06 -0.42 23.08
N SER A 911 -13.45 -0.91 24.26
CA SER A 911 -12.52 -1.15 25.36
C SER A 911 -11.95 -2.57 25.29
N SER A 912 -10.76 -2.81 25.84
CA SER A 912 -10.25 -4.17 26.04
C SER A 912 -10.65 -4.76 27.39
N ILE A 913 -11.27 -3.97 28.28
CA ILE A 913 -11.61 -4.36 29.66
C ILE A 913 -12.98 -3.78 30.02
N ALA A 914 -13.85 -4.60 30.61
CA ALA A 914 -15.11 -4.14 31.20
C ALA A 914 -14.82 -3.45 32.52
N VAL A 915 -15.36 -2.25 32.73
CA VAL A 915 -15.27 -1.54 34.01
C VAL A 915 -16.66 -1.43 34.61
N ASN A 916 -16.78 -1.30 35.92
CA ASN A 916 -18.09 -1.11 36.56
C ASN A 916 -18.55 0.36 36.46
N PRO A 917 -19.86 0.65 36.46
CA PRO A 917 -20.37 2.02 36.48
C PRO A 917 -19.84 2.78 37.71
N SER A 918 -19.33 3.99 37.49
CA SER A 918 -18.79 4.83 38.56
C SER A 918 -19.85 5.18 39.60
N GLY A 919 -19.52 5.05 40.89
CA GLY A 919 -20.33 5.59 42.00
C GLY A 919 -21.60 4.82 42.36
N GLY A 920 -21.77 3.56 41.94
CA GLY A 920 -22.95 2.75 42.26
C GLY A 920 -24.21 3.13 41.48
N ALA A 921 -24.06 3.81 40.34
CA ALA A 921 -25.15 4.22 39.48
C ALA A 921 -25.91 3.01 38.89
N THR A 922 -27.23 3.12 38.81
CA THR A 922 -28.11 2.06 38.28
C THR A 922 -27.92 1.92 36.77
N VAL A 923 -27.53 0.73 36.30
CA VAL A 923 -27.39 0.46 34.85
C VAL A 923 -28.76 0.54 34.16
N ALA A 924 -28.82 1.24 33.03
CA ALA A 924 -30.04 1.35 32.25
C ALA A 924 -30.51 -0.03 31.74
N PRO A 925 -31.83 -0.33 31.73
CA PRO A 925 -32.34 -1.65 31.41
C PRO A 925 -31.82 -2.21 30.07
N LYS A 926 -31.39 -3.47 30.07
CA LYS A 926 -30.86 -4.19 28.88
C LYS A 926 -29.54 -3.66 28.32
N THR A 927 -28.93 -2.66 28.95
CA THR A 927 -27.61 -2.15 28.56
C THR A 927 -26.53 -3.21 28.74
N THR A 928 -25.61 -3.31 27.79
CA THR A 928 -24.48 -4.26 27.87
C THR A 928 -23.62 -3.99 29.10
N THR A 929 -23.31 -5.04 29.86
CA THR A 929 -22.40 -4.97 31.02
C THR A 929 -20.93 -5.10 30.62
N GLU A 930 -20.68 -5.62 29.41
CA GLU A 930 -19.36 -5.65 28.76
C GLU A 930 -19.04 -4.25 28.21
N CYS A 931 -18.80 -3.32 29.14
CA CYS A 931 -18.60 -1.92 28.82
C CYS A 931 -17.37 -1.37 29.53
N GLY A 932 -16.43 -0.80 28.77
CA GLY A 932 -15.24 -0.17 29.34
C GLY A 932 -15.36 1.30 29.64
N VAL A 933 -16.45 1.96 29.25
CA VAL A 933 -16.73 3.35 29.65
C VAL A 933 -18.23 3.51 29.91
N TRP A 934 -18.58 3.91 31.12
CA TRP A 934 -19.94 4.22 31.52
C TRP A 934 -20.18 5.73 31.58
N TYR A 935 -21.36 6.15 31.13
CA TYR A 935 -21.83 7.52 31.32
C TYR A 935 -23.12 7.53 32.14
N VAL A 936 -23.12 8.27 33.25
CA VAL A 936 -24.30 8.45 34.10
C VAL A 936 -25.04 9.68 33.62
N ALA A 937 -26.23 9.48 33.05
CA ALA A 937 -27.04 10.54 32.48
C ALA A 937 -27.41 11.59 33.54
N GLN A 938 -27.28 12.86 33.19
CA GLN A 938 -27.67 14.03 33.96
C GLN A 938 -29.05 14.54 33.51
N PRO A 939 -29.71 15.38 34.34
CA PRO A 939 -30.91 16.09 33.91
C PRO A 939 -30.64 16.88 32.62
N ASP A 940 -31.56 16.79 31.65
CA ASP A 940 -31.52 17.45 30.33
C ASP A 940 -30.50 16.91 29.31
N ASP A 941 -29.82 15.80 29.61
CA ASP A 941 -28.99 15.11 28.63
C ASP A 941 -29.79 14.64 27.41
N THR A 942 -29.24 14.88 26.21
CA THR A 942 -29.79 14.39 24.95
C THR A 942 -28.94 13.27 24.39
N CYS A 943 -29.52 12.40 23.56
CA CYS A 943 -28.73 11.39 22.86
C CYS A 943 -27.60 12.03 22.05
N ALA A 944 -27.87 13.15 21.37
CA ALA A 944 -26.86 13.88 20.61
C ALA A 944 -25.70 14.38 21.48
N PHE A 945 -25.97 14.92 22.66
CA PHE A 945 -24.93 15.34 23.60
C PHE A 945 -24.06 14.15 24.05
N ILE A 946 -24.70 13.05 24.45
CA ILE A 946 -24.02 11.84 24.93
C ILE A 946 -23.18 11.20 23.80
N THR A 947 -23.77 10.99 22.63
CA THR A 947 -23.09 10.33 21.50
C THR A 947 -21.92 11.16 20.97
N MET A 948 -22.06 12.48 20.92
CA MET A 948 -20.99 13.37 20.49
C MET A 948 -19.87 13.50 21.53
N THR A 949 -20.20 13.51 22.83
CA THR A 949 -19.20 13.57 23.92
C THR A 949 -18.26 12.36 23.90
N PHE A 950 -18.78 11.18 23.57
CA PHE A 950 -18.01 9.93 23.55
C PHE A 950 -17.62 9.46 22.14
N SER A 951 -17.91 10.26 21.11
CA SER A 951 -17.64 9.93 19.71
C SER A 951 -18.17 8.55 19.31
N ILE A 952 -19.44 8.27 19.64
CA ILE A 952 -20.12 7.00 19.35
C ILE A 952 -21.33 7.20 18.44
N GLY A 953 -21.45 6.40 17.38
CA GLY A 953 -22.62 6.46 16.48
C GLY A 953 -23.93 6.12 17.20
N LEU A 954 -25.03 6.81 16.85
CA LEU A 954 -26.35 6.62 17.46
C LEU A 954 -26.86 5.18 17.36
N SER A 955 -26.59 4.52 16.23
CA SER A 955 -26.96 3.13 15.98
C SER A 955 -26.26 2.16 16.94
N LEU A 956 -24.96 2.36 17.20
CA LEU A 956 -24.21 1.55 18.15
C LEU A 956 -24.60 1.89 19.59
N PHE A 957 -24.75 3.16 19.91
CA PHE A 957 -25.22 3.60 21.22
C PHE A 957 -26.57 2.96 21.58
N ALA A 958 -27.54 2.95 20.67
CA ALA A 958 -28.84 2.29 20.86
C ALA A 958 -28.74 0.75 20.89
N LYS A 959 -27.81 0.16 20.13
CA LYS A 959 -27.56 -1.29 20.11
C LYS A 959 -26.97 -1.81 21.42
N MET A 960 -26.12 -1.02 22.06
CA MET A 960 -25.50 -1.34 23.36
C MET A 960 -26.37 -0.94 24.54
N ASN A 961 -27.32 -0.04 24.32
CA ASN A 961 -28.27 0.46 25.31
C ASN A 961 -29.71 0.28 24.79
N PRO A 962 -30.23 -0.95 24.69
CA PRO A 962 -31.53 -1.24 24.05
C PRO A 962 -32.75 -0.63 24.73
N SER A 963 -32.60 -0.02 25.92
CA SER A 963 -33.62 0.85 26.52
C SER A 963 -33.76 2.21 25.81
N VAL A 964 -32.85 2.56 24.91
CA VAL A 964 -32.82 3.82 24.15
C VAL A 964 -33.53 3.62 22.80
N ASP A 965 -34.66 4.30 22.57
CA ASP A 965 -35.43 4.20 21.32
C ASP A 965 -34.88 5.12 20.23
N ALA A 966 -34.05 4.56 19.34
CA ALA A 966 -33.45 5.29 18.20
C ALA A 966 -34.21 5.13 16.87
N LYS A 967 -35.48 4.67 16.89
CA LYS A 967 -36.25 4.39 15.65
C LYS A 967 -36.85 5.62 14.95
N THR A 968 -36.88 6.79 15.62
CA THR A 968 -37.36 8.09 15.09
C THR A 968 -36.69 9.25 15.86
N SER A 969 -36.38 10.38 15.19
CA SER A 969 -35.79 11.58 15.85
C SER A 969 -36.69 12.10 16.99
N GLY A 970 -36.06 12.52 18.10
CA GLY A 970 -36.72 12.98 19.34
C GLY A 970 -37.07 11.91 20.38
N ARG A 971 -37.22 10.63 20.01
CA ARG A 971 -37.50 9.53 20.98
C ARG A 971 -36.27 9.02 21.71
N CYS A 972 -35.10 9.17 21.10
CA CYS A 972 -33.84 8.76 21.72
C CYS A 972 -33.57 9.56 22.99
N SER A 973 -33.55 10.89 22.89
CA SER A 973 -33.32 11.78 24.04
C SER A 973 -34.40 11.64 25.11
N ALA A 974 -35.65 11.37 24.72
CA ALA A 974 -36.74 11.06 25.67
C ALA A 974 -36.59 9.71 26.39
N SER A 975 -35.71 8.82 25.89
CA SER A 975 -35.41 7.51 26.49
C SER A 975 -34.22 7.55 27.45
N ILE A 976 -33.54 8.70 27.58
CA ILE A 976 -32.46 8.91 28.52
C ILE A 976 -33.05 9.29 29.89
N VAL A 977 -32.74 8.49 30.91
CA VAL A 977 -33.25 8.67 32.26
C VAL A 977 -32.11 9.18 33.16
N PRO A 978 -32.22 10.39 33.72
CA PRO A 978 -31.21 10.92 34.63
C PRO A 978 -30.95 9.97 35.81
N GLY A 979 -29.66 9.79 36.13
CA GLY A 979 -29.17 8.86 37.16
C GLY A 979 -28.95 7.43 36.67
N TYR A 980 -29.32 7.08 35.44
CA TYR A 980 -28.98 5.78 34.85
C TYR A 980 -27.63 5.80 34.15
N ALA A 981 -26.90 4.69 34.27
CA ALA A 981 -25.63 4.47 33.59
C ALA A 981 -25.86 3.78 32.23
N TYR A 982 -25.34 4.41 31.17
CA TYR A 982 -25.38 3.92 29.81
C TYR A 982 -23.97 3.55 29.35
N CYS A 983 -23.85 2.51 28.53
CA CYS A 983 -22.59 2.06 27.98
C CYS A 983 -22.15 2.92 26.80
N MET A 984 -20.96 3.54 26.90
CA MET A 984 -20.37 4.38 25.85
C MET A 984 -19.27 3.70 25.05
N SER A 985 -18.74 2.57 25.55
CA SER A 985 -17.61 1.87 24.95
C SER A 985 -17.73 0.36 25.24
N PRO A 986 -18.16 -0.47 24.30
CA PRO A 986 -18.31 -1.91 24.53
C PRO A 986 -16.94 -2.59 24.56
N VAL A 987 -16.82 -3.72 25.25
CA VAL A 987 -15.57 -4.50 25.24
C VAL A 987 -15.43 -5.28 23.93
N PHE A 988 -14.28 -5.19 23.26
CA PHE A 988 -13.97 -6.03 22.11
C PHE A 988 -13.60 -7.43 22.61
N ASN A 989 -14.51 -8.38 22.43
CA ASN A 989 -14.27 -9.78 22.73
C ASN A 989 -14.48 -10.64 21.46
N PRO A 990 -13.39 -11.13 20.82
CA PRO A 990 -13.50 -12.01 19.66
C PRO A 990 -14.12 -13.39 19.96
N ASP A 991 -14.23 -13.76 21.25
CA ASP A 991 -14.82 -15.02 21.74
C ASP A 991 -16.20 -14.86 22.42
N ALA A 992 -16.75 -13.65 22.56
CA ALA A 992 -18.11 -13.42 23.10
C ALA A 992 -19.24 -13.76 22.08
N GLY A 993 -18.94 -14.62 21.11
CA GLY A 993 -19.86 -15.06 20.05
C GLY A 993 -20.45 -16.45 20.26
N SER A 994 -20.39 -17.04 21.45
CA SER A 994 -21.07 -18.31 21.76
C SER A 994 -22.51 -18.14 22.25
N SER A 995 -23.16 -16.99 22.00
CA SER A 995 -24.62 -16.94 22.04
C SER A 995 -25.15 -17.40 20.68
N ASN A 996 -25.87 -18.53 20.67
CA ASN A 996 -26.69 -19.03 19.56
C ASN A 996 -27.70 -17.96 19.08
N ALA A 997 -27.25 -16.99 18.28
CA ALA A 997 -28.13 -16.20 17.45
C ALA A 997 -28.47 -17.04 16.22
N SER A 998 -29.67 -17.60 16.19
CA SER A 998 -30.18 -18.33 15.03
C SER A 998 -30.60 -17.33 13.95
N TYR A 999 -30.14 -17.54 12.73
CA TYR A 999 -30.65 -16.89 11.51
C TYR A 999 -31.34 -17.92 10.63
N THR A 1000 -32.30 -17.48 9.83
CA THR A 1000 -32.91 -18.26 8.77
C THR A 1000 -32.32 -17.79 7.44
N THR A 1001 -31.83 -18.73 6.62
CA THR A 1001 -31.36 -18.44 5.27
C THR A 1001 -32.50 -18.63 4.29
N ASN A 1002 -32.91 -17.57 3.57
CA ASN A 1002 -33.85 -17.71 2.45
C ASN A 1002 -33.11 -17.40 1.15
N SER A 1003 -33.02 -18.40 0.27
CA SER A 1003 -32.36 -18.26 -1.03
C SER A 1003 -33.22 -17.42 -1.99
N HIS A 1004 -32.56 -16.49 -2.68
CA HIS A 1004 -33.15 -15.64 -3.72
C HIS A 1004 -32.62 -15.97 -5.12
N GLY A 1005 -31.98 -17.13 -5.30
CA GLY A 1005 -31.50 -17.60 -6.60
C GLY A 1005 -30.18 -16.94 -7.05
N CYS A 1006 -29.90 -17.05 -8.34
CA CYS A 1006 -28.67 -16.59 -8.96
C CYS A 1006 -28.78 -15.11 -9.39
N TRP A 1007 -27.73 -14.32 -9.18
CA TRP A 1007 -27.71 -12.89 -9.49
C TRP A 1007 -26.40 -12.48 -10.15
N SER A 1008 -26.48 -11.54 -11.08
CA SER A 1008 -25.32 -10.98 -11.76
C SER A 1008 -25.44 -9.47 -11.88
N ASN A 1009 -24.32 -8.77 -11.93
CA ASN A 1009 -24.31 -7.35 -12.22
C ASN A 1009 -24.05 -7.13 -13.71
N LEU A 1010 -24.87 -6.31 -14.36
CA LEU A 1010 -24.77 -6.04 -15.80
C LEU A 1010 -23.61 -5.12 -16.18
N ASP A 1011 -23.07 -4.36 -15.22
CA ASP A 1011 -21.79 -3.70 -15.40
C ASP A 1011 -20.72 -4.59 -14.77
N ASN A 1012 -19.80 -5.14 -15.57
CA ASN A 1012 -18.72 -6.00 -15.07
C ASN A 1012 -17.71 -5.26 -14.14
N SER A 1013 -18.04 -4.02 -13.75
CA SER A 1013 -17.26 -3.12 -12.90
C SER A 1013 -17.72 -3.07 -11.44
N SER A 1014 -18.94 -3.51 -11.12
CA SER A 1014 -19.50 -3.47 -9.77
C SER A 1014 -20.07 -4.81 -9.31
N GLN A 1015 -20.09 -5.02 -7.99
CA GLN A 1015 -20.55 -6.26 -7.36
C GLN A 1015 -22.06 -6.20 -7.07
N VAL A 1016 -22.71 -7.36 -6.98
CA VAL A 1016 -24.15 -7.45 -6.64
C VAL A 1016 -24.43 -7.04 -5.18
N LEU A 1017 -23.47 -7.29 -4.28
CA LEU A 1017 -23.47 -6.79 -2.90
C LEU A 1017 -22.22 -5.94 -2.69
N LEU A 1018 -22.35 -4.81 -1.98
CA LEU A 1018 -21.28 -3.82 -1.81
C LEU A 1018 -20.58 -3.90 -0.44
N GLY A 1019 -20.85 -4.93 0.35
CA GLY A 1019 -20.17 -5.18 1.61
C GLY A 1019 -18.88 -6.00 1.44
N PRO A 1020 -18.30 -6.50 2.55
CA PRO A 1020 -17.01 -7.17 2.55
C PRO A 1020 -17.04 -8.48 1.76
N LEU A 1021 -15.87 -8.83 1.22
CA LEU A 1021 -15.64 -10.01 0.41
C LEU A 1021 -14.56 -10.89 1.03
N TRP A 1022 -14.81 -12.20 1.11
CA TRP A 1022 -13.86 -13.20 1.61
C TRP A 1022 -13.69 -14.30 0.59
N THR A 1023 -12.44 -14.60 0.21
CA THR A 1023 -12.12 -15.70 -0.69
C THR A 1023 -11.31 -16.75 0.05
N ASP A 1024 -11.76 -18.01 0.01
CA ASP A 1024 -11.08 -19.16 0.58
C ASP A 1024 -11.14 -20.34 -0.42
N GLU A 1025 -9.99 -20.74 -0.95
CA GLU A 1025 -9.86 -21.81 -1.94
C GLU A 1025 -10.14 -23.18 -1.29
N GLY A 1026 -11.42 -23.57 -1.28
CA GLY A 1026 -11.87 -24.94 -0.97
C GLY A 1026 -12.65 -25.12 0.34
N SER A 1027 -12.91 -24.06 1.10
CA SER A 1027 -13.63 -24.14 2.40
C SER A 1027 -14.93 -23.31 2.48
N MET A 1028 -15.14 -22.36 1.54
CA MET A 1028 -16.27 -21.44 1.58
C MET A 1028 -17.58 -22.09 1.10
N THR A 1029 -18.51 -22.36 2.02
CA THR A 1029 -19.88 -22.83 1.70
C THR A 1029 -20.89 -21.71 1.85
N LEU A 1030 -22.10 -21.87 1.29
CA LEU A 1030 -23.18 -20.89 1.47
C LEU A 1030 -23.54 -20.71 2.95
N ASP A 1031 -23.48 -21.78 3.75
CA ASP A 1031 -23.72 -21.72 5.19
C ASP A 1031 -22.60 -21.00 5.94
N ALA A 1032 -21.33 -21.25 5.59
CA ALA A 1032 -20.20 -20.52 6.15
C ALA A 1032 -20.24 -19.03 5.78
N CYS A 1033 -20.59 -18.72 4.53
CA CYS A 1033 -20.77 -17.35 4.07
C CYS A 1033 -21.91 -16.64 4.81
N ALA A 1034 -23.08 -17.28 4.88
CA ALA A 1034 -24.24 -16.78 5.62
C ALA A 1034 -23.93 -16.56 7.10
N LYS A 1035 -23.25 -17.51 7.75
CA LYS A 1035 -22.86 -17.41 9.15
C LYS A 1035 -21.92 -16.24 9.40
N THR A 1036 -20.98 -16.03 8.49
CA THR A 1036 -19.95 -15.01 8.65
C THR A 1036 -20.53 -13.62 8.33
N CYS A 1037 -21.33 -13.47 7.27
CA CYS A 1037 -22.09 -12.24 7.01
C CYS A 1037 -23.07 -11.90 8.14
N PHE A 1038 -23.75 -12.90 8.71
CA PHE A 1038 -24.64 -12.71 9.84
C PHE A 1038 -23.90 -12.33 11.13
N LYS A 1039 -22.74 -12.95 11.39
CA LYS A 1039 -21.84 -12.60 12.50
C LYS A 1039 -21.41 -11.13 12.40
N ASP A 1040 -21.16 -10.69 11.16
CA ASP A 1040 -20.76 -9.31 10.84
C ASP A 1040 -21.95 -8.38 10.62
N ARG A 1041 -23.17 -8.86 10.93
CA ARG A 1041 -24.43 -8.10 11.01
C ARG A 1041 -24.99 -7.60 9.68
N TYR A 1042 -24.60 -8.19 8.57
CA TYR A 1042 -25.21 -7.96 7.27
C TYR A 1042 -26.53 -8.73 7.12
N SER A 1043 -27.48 -8.17 6.37
CA SER A 1043 -28.76 -8.83 6.11
C SER A 1043 -28.75 -9.77 4.89
N LEU A 1044 -27.74 -9.66 4.02
CA LEU A 1044 -27.58 -10.47 2.79
C LEU A 1044 -26.21 -11.15 2.74
N ALA A 1045 -26.19 -12.38 2.19
CA ALA A 1045 -24.99 -13.12 1.83
C ALA A 1045 -25.06 -13.58 0.38
N GLY A 1046 -23.94 -13.55 -0.33
CA GLY A 1046 -23.77 -13.97 -1.70
C GLY A 1046 -22.58 -14.90 -1.85
N LEU A 1047 -22.75 -16.08 -2.45
CA LEU A 1047 -21.64 -16.98 -2.76
C LEU A 1047 -21.33 -16.95 -4.26
N LYS A 1048 -20.10 -16.56 -4.61
CA LYS A 1048 -19.53 -16.53 -5.96
C LYS A 1048 -18.51 -17.66 -6.13
N GLY A 1049 -18.56 -18.38 -7.25
CA GLY A 1049 -17.53 -19.35 -7.62
C GLY A 1049 -17.29 -20.55 -6.69
N ALA A 1050 -18.11 -20.73 -5.63
CA ALA A 1050 -17.92 -21.69 -4.53
C ALA A 1050 -16.65 -21.47 -3.67
N ASP A 1051 -16.03 -20.30 -3.75
CA ASP A 1051 -14.84 -19.91 -2.98
C ASP A 1051 -14.93 -18.49 -2.40
N THR A 1052 -15.84 -17.66 -2.91
CA THR A 1052 -15.88 -16.23 -2.62
C THR A 1052 -17.22 -15.84 -2.00
N CYS A 1053 -17.20 -15.44 -0.73
CA CYS A 1053 -18.35 -14.92 0.00
C CYS A 1053 -18.42 -13.39 -0.11
N LEU A 1054 -19.61 -12.86 -0.38
CA LEU A 1054 -19.93 -11.43 -0.42
C LEU A 1054 -21.02 -11.13 0.61
N CYS A 1055 -20.86 -10.09 1.41
CA CYS A 1055 -21.89 -9.63 2.34
C CYS A 1055 -22.48 -8.29 1.90
N GLY A 1056 -23.67 -7.93 2.38
CA GLY A 1056 -24.24 -6.60 2.14
C GLY A 1056 -25.63 -6.43 2.74
N ASP A 1057 -26.14 -5.21 2.74
CA ASP A 1057 -27.47 -4.89 3.27
C ASP A 1057 -28.50 -4.55 2.18
N GLN A 1058 -28.05 -4.36 0.94
CA GLN A 1058 -28.88 -4.07 -0.22
C GLN A 1058 -28.25 -4.68 -1.48
N VAL A 1059 -29.09 -5.07 -2.42
CA VAL A 1059 -28.68 -5.45 -3.77
C VAL A 1059 -28.34 -4.19 -4.57
N SER A 1060 -27.18 -4.17 -5.20
CA SER A 1060 -26.66 -2.99 -5.91
C SER A 1060 -27.46 -2.67 -7.18
N ILE A 1061 -27.34 -1.42 -7.63
CA ILE A 1061 -27.91 -0.98 -8.91
C ILE A 1061 -27.32 -1.80 -10.08
N ASN A 1062 -28.07 -1.96 -11.17
CA ASN A 1062 -27.70 -2.79 -12.33
C ASN A 1062 -27.66 -4.32 -12.10
N SER A 1063 -28.01 -4.80 -10.90
CA SER A 1063 -28.13 -6.22 -10.62
C SER A 1063 -29.38 -6.85 -11.23
N VAL A 1064 -29.23 -8.03 -11.84
CA VAL A 1064 -30.32 -8.82 -12.42
C VAL A 1064 -30.36 -10.22 -11.83
N GLN A 1065 -31.57 -10.74 -11.69
CA GLN A 1065 -31.79 -12.12 -11.30
C GLN A 1065 -31.70 -13.03 -12.53
N LEU A 1066 -30.90 -14.08 -12.41
CA LEU A 1066 -30.60 -15.09 -13.43
C LEU A 1066 -31.33 -16.41 -13.11
N SER A 1067 -31.26 -17.36 -14.04
CA SER A 1067 -31.76 -18.72 -13.81
C SER A 1067 -30.87 -19.47 -12.81
N GLU A 1068 -31.44 -20.36 -12.00
CA GLU A 1068 -30.69 -21.08 -10.96
C GLU A 1068 -29.52 -21.93 -11.50
N SER A 1069 -29.57 -22.35 -12.77
CA SER A 1069 -28.50 -23.12 -13.42
C SER A 1069 -27.24 -22.31 -13.75
N GLU A 1070 -27.29 -20.98 -13.77
CA GLU A 1070 -26.17 -20.12 -14.19
C GLU A 1070 -25.09 -19.97 -13.10
N CYS A 1071 -25.47 -20.11 -11.82
CA CYS A 1071 -24.53 -20.06 -10.69
C CYS A 1071 -23.76 -21.37 -10.43
N ALA A 1072 -24.06 -22.45 -11.17
CA ALA A 1072 -23.53 -23.79 -10.91
C ALA A 1072 -22.17 -24.09 -11.58
N ALA A 1073 -21.64 -23.19 -12.41
CA ALA A 1073 -20.35 -23.35 -13.06
C ALA A 1073 -19.20 -22.90 -12.15
N SER A 1074 -18.18 -23.75 -11.96
CA SER A 1074 -16.91 -23.34 -11.34
C SER A 1074 -16.32 -22.19 -12.17
N GLN A 1075 -16.03 -21.05 -11.53
CA GLN A 1075 -15.60 -19.78 -12.15
C GLN A 1075 -16.71 -18.83 -12.68
N SER A 1076 -17.99 -19.04 -12.36
CA SER A 1076 -19.02 -18.04 -12.70
C SER A 1076 -18.78 -16.70 -11.98
N GLN A 1077 -19.01 -15.58 -12.68
CA GLN A 1077 -19.04 -14.25 -12.06
C GLN A 1077 -20.33 -13.98 -11.26
N ASP A 1078 -21.31 -14.87 -11.40
CA ASP A 1078 -22.64 -14.76 -10.80
C ASP A 1078 -22.64 -15.25 -9.35
N ILE A 1079 -23.55 -14.73 -8.55
CA ILE A 1079 -23.64 -14.99 -7.11
C ILE A 1079 -24.95 -15.68 -6.74
N SER A 1080 -24.87 -16.68 -5.85
CA SER A 1080 -26.06 -17.23 -5.18
C SER A 1080 -26.41 -16.36 -3.98
N LEU A 1081 -27.51 -15.61 -4.05
CA LEU A 1081 -27.91 -14.62 -3.04
C LEU A 1081 -28.87 -15.21 -2.00
N SER A 1082 -28.69 -14.89 -0.72
CA SER A 1082 -29.58 -15.29 0.38
C SER A 1082 -29.79 -14.15 1.39
N THR A 1083 -31.00 -14.05 1.95
CA THR A 1083 -31.30 -13.21 3.13
C THR A 1083 -31.00 -13.97 4.41
N LEU A 1084 -30.53 -13.25 5.45
CA LEU A 1084 -30.10 -13.80 6.74
C LEU A 1084 -31.07 -13.46 7.88
N SER A 1085 -32.36 -13.34 7.56
CA SER A 1085 -33.40 -12.90 8.47
C SER A 1085 -34.73 -13.62 8.22
N ASP A 1086 -35.63 -13.59 9.22
CA ASP A 1086 -37.00 -14.08 9.08
C ASP A 1086 -37.82 -13.23 8.08
N ASP A 1087 -37.35 -12.03 7.73
CA ASP A 1087 -37.91 -11.22 6.64
C ASP A 1087 -37.33 -11.69 5.30
N THR A 1088 -38.21 -12.07 4.38
CA THR A 1088 -37.87 -12.60 3.06
C THR A 1088 -37.74 -11.51 2.01
N LYS A 1089 -37.81 -10.22 2.38
CA LYS A 1089 -37.75 -9.11 1.43
C LYS A 1089 -36.33 -8.66 1.14
N LEU A 1090 -36.00 -8.59 -0.14
CA LEU A 1090 -34.80 -7.92 -0.62
C LEU A 1090 -34.98 -6.40 -0.62
N THR A 1091 -33.91 -5.72 -0.21
CA THR A 1091 -33.71 -4.28 -0.30
C THR A 1091 -32.77 -3.99 -1.47
N PHE A 1092 -33.02 -2.90 -2.18
CA PHE A 1092 -32.31 -2.57 -3.42
C PHE A 1092 -31.80 -1.14 -3.39
N GLN A 1093 -30.66 -0.91 -4.04
CA GLN A 1093 -30.22 0.42 -4.44
C GLN A 1093 -30.97 0.85 -5.70
N PHE A 1094 -31.32 2.14 -5.77
CA PHE A 1094 -32.01 2.75 -6.91
C PHE A 1094 -31.63 4.23 -7.00
N VAL A 1095 -31.79 4.80 -8.19
CA VAL A 1095 -31.61 6.23 -8.46
C VAL A 1095 -32.96 6.92 -8.63
N ASP A 1096 -33.02 8.17 -8.22
CA ASP A 1096 -34.17 9.04 -8.45
C ASP A 1096 -34.16 9.56 -9.90
N MET A 1097 -35.27 9.35 -10.61
CA MET A 1097 -35.46 9.79 -12.00
C MET A 1097 -36.26 11.10 -12.10
N GLY A 1098 -36.86 11.55 -11.00
CA GLY A 1098 -37.65 12.79 -10.92
C GLY A 1098 -39.17 12.59 -10.99
N CYS A 1099 -39.88 13.71 -10.98
CA CYS A 1099 -41.34 13.80 -10.99
C CYS A 1099 -41.91 13.88 -12.42
N PHE A 1100 -42.97 13.12 -12.73
CA PHE A 1100 -43.59 13.11 -14.07
C PHE A 1100 -45.11 13.13 -13.99
N ALA A 1101 -45.80 13.66 -15.01
CA ALA A 1101 -47.27 13.61 -15.08
C ALA A 1101 -47.77 12.16 -15.10
N ASN A 1102 -48.91 11.87 -14.47
CA ASN A 1102 -49.48 10.50 -14.40
C ASN A 1102 -49.70 9.82 -15.77
N THR A 1103 -49.77 10.62 -16.84
CA THR A 1103 -49.90 10.19 -18.25
C THR A 1103 -48.60 9.66 -18.85
N ALA A 1104 -47.44 10.03 -18.32
CA ALA A 1104 -46.17 9.39 -18.62
C ALA A 1104 -46.11 8.07 -17.87
N LEU A 1105 -46.67 7.03 -18.49
CA LEU A 1105 -46.58 5.68 -17.96
C LEU A 1105 -45.11 5.25 -17.95
N ILE A 1106 -44.73 4.59 -16.86
CA ILE A 1106 -43.64 3.61 -16.93
C ILE A 1106 -44.01 2.66 -18.09
N ALA A 1107 -43.26 2.69 -19.19
CA ALA A 1107 -43.52 1.89 -20.38
C ALA A 1107 -43.49 0.39 -20.02
N GLY A 1108 -44.39 -0.41 -20.61
CA GLY A 1108 -44.55 -1.85 -20.34
C GLY A 1108 -45.49 -2.15 -19.16
N SER A 1109 -46.38 -3.14 -19.31
CA SER A 1109 -47.40 -3.48 -18.31
C SER A 1109 -46.81 -4.17 -17.06
N GLY A 1110 -46.57 -3.39 -16.00
CA GLY A 1110 -46.25 -3.89 -14.65
C GLY A 1110 -47.40 -3.75 -13.65
N PRO A 1111 -47.34 -4.47 -12.50
CA PRO A 1111 -48.34 -4.41 -11.45
C PRO A 1111 -48.35 -3.04 -10.74
N SER A 1112 -49.48 -2.70 -10.12
CA SER A 1112 -49.61 -1.53 -9.25
C SER A 1112 -50.38 -1.90 -8.00
N ALA A 1113 -50.07 -1.25 -6.88
CA ALA A 1113 -50.68 -1.50 -5.59
C ALA A 1113 -50.92 -0.20 -4.84
N ALA A 1114 -52.09 -0.06 -4.21
CA ALA A 1114 -52.39 1.04 -3.32
C ALA A 1114 -52.29 0.57 -1.86
N TRP A 1115 -51.46 1.26 -1.09
CA TRP A 1115 -51.09 0.97 0.28
C TRP A 1115 -51.44 2.15 1.19
N ALA A 1116 -52.56 2.04 1.89
CA ALA A 1116 -53.14 3.15 2.65
C ALA A 1116 -52.31 3.61 3.88
N THR A 1117 -51.36 2.81 4.37
CA THR A 1117 -50.65 3.10 5.64
C THR A 1117 -49.15 2.82 5.62
N ASN A 1118 -48.62 2.19 4.58
CA ASN A 1118 -47.22 1.76 4.53
C ASN A 1118 -46.58 1.98 3.15
N ASN A 1119 -47.11 2.88 2.32
CA ASN A 1119 -46.45 3.24 1.08
C ASN A 1119 -45.17 4.03 1.40
N THR A 1120 -44.04 3.53 0.94
CA THR A 1120 -42.73 4.20 0.97
C THR A 1120 -42.02 3.86 -0.33
N VAL A 1121 -41.03 4.67 -0.73
CA VAL A 1121 -40.23 4.39 -1.92
C VAL A 1121 -39.53 3.04 -1.81
N SER A 1122 -38.97 2.70 -0.64
CA SER A 1122 -38.33 1.38 -0.41
C SER A 1122 -39.31 0.21 -0.50
N ASN A 1123 -40.53 0.35 0.04
CA ASN A 1123 -41.54 -0.71 -0.10
C ASN A 1123 -41.98 -0.88 -1.55
N CYS A 1124 -42.08 0.23 -2.30
CA CYS A 1124 -42.39 0.19 -3.72
C CYS A 1124 -41.25 -0.43 -4.54
N ALA A 1125 -39.99 -0.14 -4.19
CA ALA A 1125 -38.82 -0.77 -4.75
C ALA A 1125 -38.85 -2.30 -4.55
N SER A 1126 -39.06 -2.77 -3.32
CA SER A 1126 -39.15 -4.21 -3.02
C SER A 1126 -40.36 -4.91 -3.68
N PHE A 1127 -41.40 -4.17 -4.05
CA PHE A 1127 -42.55 -4.73 -4.77
C PHE A 1127 -42.32 -4.84 -6.29
N CYS A 1128 -41.55 -3.91 -6.87
CA CYS A 1128 -41.31 -3.88 -8.30
C CYS A 1128 -40.04 -4.61 -8.71
N LEU A 1129 -38.98 -4.57 -7.90
CA LEU A 1129 -37.67 -5.14 -8.22
C LEU A 1129 -37.55 -6.61 -7.81
N PRO A 1130 -36.77 -7.41 -8.54
CA PRO A 1130 -35.95 -7.04 -9.71
C PRO A 1130 -36.71 -7.05 -11.05
N VAL A 1131 -37.97 -7.50 -11.06
CA VAL A 1131 -38.72 -7.81 -12.30
C VAL A 1131 -39.00 -6.57 -13.15
N TYR A 1132 -39.30 -5.44 -12.51
CA TYR A 1132 -39.60 -4.17 -13.14
C TYR A 1132 -38.56 -3.14 -12.70
N LEU A 1133 -37.56 -2.92 -13.56
CA LEU A 1133 -36.40 -2.07 -13.28
C LEU A 1133 -36.74 -0.58 -13.06
N TYR A 1134 -37.98 -0.19 -13.30
CA TYR A 1134 -38.51 1.14 -13.03
C TYR A 1134 -39.75 1.01 -12.14
N PHE A 1135 -39.84 1.88 -11.14
CA PHE A 1135 -40.99 1.96 -10.28
C PHE A 1135 -41.29 3.41 -9.93
N GLY A 1136 -42.51 3.68 -9.50
CA GLY A 1136 -42.90 5.03 -9.13
C GLY A 1136 -43.99 5.05 -8.09
N VAL A 1137 -43.98 6.10 -7.29
CA VAL A 1137 -44.97 6.37 -6.26
C VAL A 1137 -45.83 7.56 -6.66
N THR A 1138 -47.15 7.44 -6.48
CA THR A 1138 -48.12 8.48 -6.82
C THR A 1138 -49.16 8.64 -5.73
N ASN A 1139 -49.66 9.87 -5.59
CA ASN A 1139 -50.73 10.23 -4.66
C ASN A 1139 -50.48 9.85 -3.18
N GLY A 1140 -49.22 9.66 -2.77
CA GLY A 1140 -48.86 9.29 -1.40
C GLY A 1140 -49.05 7.81 -1.06
N ASP A 1141 -50.01 7.13 -1.69
CA ASP A 1141 -50.45 5.78 -1.32
C ASP A 1141 -50.23 4.71 -2.39
N THR A 1142 -49.93 5.09 -3.63
CA THR A 1142 -49.93 4.14 -4.75
C THR A 1142 -48.53 3.89 -5.29
N CYS A 1143 -48.16 2.63 -5.41
CA CYS A 1143 -46.93 2.13 -6.04
C CYS A 1143 -47.23 1.57 -7.44
N ARG A 1144 -46.39 1.87 -8.42
CA ARG A 1144 -46.52 1.45 -9.82
C ARG A 1144 -45.19 0.91 -10.35
N CYS A 1145 -45.23 -0.23 -11.03
CA CYS A 1145 -44.04 -0.85 -11.63
C CYS A 1145 -44.08 -0.77 -13.17
N GLY A 1146 -42.93 -0.81 -13.83
CA GLY A 1146 -42.83 -1.01 -15.28
C GLY A 1146 -41.40 -1.16 -15.78
N THR A 1147 -41.21 -1.21 -17.10
CA THR A 1147 -39.96 -1.63 -17.73
C THR A 1147 -39.15 -0.49 -18.36
N GLY A 1148 -39.65 0.74 -18.34
CA GLY A 1148 -38.97 1.92 -18.87
C GLY A 1148 -39.75 3.20 -18.57
N VAL A 1149 -39.22 4.37 -18.93
CA VAL A 1149 -40.00 5.62 -18.92
C VAL A 1149 -40.32 5.98 -20.37
N ASP A 1150 -41.53 6.46 -20.66
CA ASP A 1150 -41.89 6.93 -22.00
C ASP A 1150 -40.89 8.01 -22.46
N ALA A 1151 -40.25 7.80 -23.61
CA ALA A 1151 -39.26 8.72 -24.17
C ALA A 1151 -39.83 10.11 -24.51
N ALA A 1152 -41.16 10.25 -24.60
CA ALA A 1152 -41.83 11.54 -24.81
C ALA A 1152 -42.17 12.27 -23.50
N ALA A 1153 -41.91 11.68 -22.33
CA ALA A 1153 -42.21 12.27 -21.03
C ALA A 1153 -41.23 13.40 -20.68
N THR A 1154 -41.76 14.52 -20.19
CA THR A 1154 -40.96 15.64 -19.67
C THR A 1154 -41.07 15.67 -18.14
N ALA A 1155 -39.94 15.87 -17.45
CA ALA A 1155 -39.92 16.01 -16.00
C ALA A 1155 -40.70 17.27 -15.56
N LEU A 1156 -41.44 17.12 -14.48
CA LEU A 1156 -42.15 18.19 -13.78
C LEU A 1156 -41.32 18.66 -12.58
N ASP A 1157 -41.66 19.84 -12.08
CA ASP A 1157 -41.12 20.35 -10.83
C ASP A 1157 -41.55 19.48 -9.63
N THR A 1158 -40.58 18.90 -8.93
CA THR A 1158 -40.83 17.92 -7.85
C THR A 1158 -41.58 18.56 -6.67
N ASP A 1159 -41.21 19.77 -6.27
CA ASP A 1159 -41.80 20.46 -5.11
C ASP A 1159 -43.24 20.92 -5.36
N THR A 1160 -43.57 21.21 -6.61
CA THR A 1160 -44.92 21.63 -6.99
C THR A 1160 -45.83 20.43 -7.28
N ASN A 1161 -45.30 19.41 -7.96
CA ASN A 1161 -46.12 18.35 -8.57
C ASN A 1161 -46.00 17.00 -7.85
N CYS A 1162 -44.91 16.71 -7.15
CA CYS A 1162 -44.70 15.47 -6.39
C CYS A 1162 -44.50 15.76 -4.88
N ASN A 1163 -45.47 16.46 -4.29
CA ASN A 1163 -45.43 16.97 -2.92
C ASN A 1163 -46.42 16.29 -1.96
N VAL A 1164 -47.00 15.16 -2.37
CA VAL A 1164 -47.91 14.41 -1.50
C VAL A 1164 -47.08 13.43 -0.68
N VAL A 1165 -47.19 13.56 0.65
CA VAL A 1165 -46.46 12.74 1.61
C VAL A 1165 -46.85 11.26 1.50
N CYS A 1166 -45.85 10.39 1.64
CA CYS A 1166 -46.01 8.95 1.69
C CYS A 1166 -46.88 8.51 2.89
N THR A 1167 -47.87 7.64 2.68
CA THR A 1167 -48.71 7.13 3.78
C THR A 1167 -47.92 6.34 4.82
N GLY A 1168 -46.79 5.75 4.44
CA GLY A 1168 -45.90 5.00 5.33
C GLY A 1168 -44.75 5.80 5.94
N ARG A 1169 -44.53 7.06 5.53
CA ARG A 1169 -43.40 7.88 6.01
C ARG A 1169 -43.68 9.37 5.84
N ALA A 1170 -43.97 10.05 6.95
CA ALA A 1170 -44.48 11.42 6.94
C ALA A 1170 -43.46 12.50 6.49
N ASN A 1171 -42.17 12.17 6.46
CA ASN A 1171 -41.09 13.06 6.03
C ASN A 1171 -40.56 12.74 4.62
N MET A 1172 -41.32 11.99 3.82
CA MET A 1172 -40.95 11.62 2.46
C MET A 1172 -42.12 11.89 1.52
N ASN A 1173 -41.86 12.46 0.34
CA ASN A 1173 -42.87 12.67 -0.68
C ASN A 1173 -42.98 11.43 -1.59
N CYS A 1174 -44.22 11.05 -1.92
CA CYS A 1174 -44.56 9.89 -2.74
C CYS A 1174 -45.44 10.33 -3.93
N GLY A 1175 -44.87 11.14 -4.82
CA GLY A 1175 -45.55 11.67 -5.99
C GLY A 1175 -46.62 12.72 -5.64
N GLY A 1176 -47.57 12.93 -6.55
CA GLY A 1176 -48.66 13.89 -6.35
C GLY A 1176 -50.00 13.40 -6.88
N SER A 1177 -51.05 14.19 -6.70
CA SER A 1177 -52.42 13.81 -7.13
C SER A 1177 -52.58 13.60 -8.63
N ALA A 1178 -51.71 14.23 -9.43
CA ALA A 1178 -51.64 14.10 -10.89
C ALA A 1178 -50.22 13.77 -11.41
N ALA A 1179 -49.29 13.41 -10.52
CA ALA A 1179 -47.91 13.11 -10.87
C ALA A 1179 -47.37 11.87 -10.15
N THR A 1180 -46.42 11.20 -10.80
CA THR A 1180 -45.72 10.03 -10.29
C THR A 1180 -44.25 10.37 -10.17
N HIS A 1181 -43.67 10.12 -9.00
CA HIS A 1181 -42.22 10.23 -8.77
C HIS A 1181 -41.59 8.89 -9.14
N ILE A 1182 -40.69 8.87 -10.12
CA ILE A 1182 -40.13 7.65 -10.72
C ILE A 1182 -38.70 7.42 -10.21
N TYR A 1183 -38.36 6.15 -10.03
CA TYR A 1183 -37.06 5.64 -9.61
C TYR A 1183 -36.63 4.49 -10.53
N ALA A 1184 -35.32 4.27 -10.67
CA ALA A 1184 -34.76 3.22 -11.51
C ALA A 1184 -33.68 2.41 -10.79
N ALA A 1185 -33.65 1.10 -11.03
CA ALA A 1185 -32.56 0.21 -10.63
C ALA A 1185 -31.51 0.03 -11.74
N ARG A 1186 -31.36 1.01 -12.64
CA ARG A 1186 -30.30 1.08 -13.65
C ARG A 1186 -29.69 2.47 -13.77
N ALA A 1187 -28.37 2.53 -13.97
CA ALA A 1187 -27.60 3.77 -13.99
C ALA A 1187 -27.60 4.52 -15.36
N ASN A 1188 -28.33 4.07 -16.39
CA ASN A 1188 -28.32 4.73 -17.70
C ASN A 1188 -29.65 4.58 -18.49
N PRO A 1189 -30.49 5.64 -18.58
CA PRO A 1189 -31.73 5.62 -19.34
C PRO A 1189 -31.60 6.54 -20.59
N LEU A 1190 -31.02 6.05 -21.70
CA LEU A 1190 -31.26 6.45 -23.11
C LEU A 1190 -30.33 5.61 -24.04
N PRO A 1191 -30.70 5.33 -25.31
CA PRO A 1191 -30.30 4.11 -26.00
C PRO A 1191 -28.91 4.18 -26.67
N ARG A 1192 -28.09 3.12 -26.52
CA ARG A 1192 -26.99 2.80 -27.45
C ARG A 1192 -27.43 1.68 -28.42
N PRO A 1193 -26.79 1.60 -29.62
CA PRO A 1193 -27.26 0.80 -30.75
C PRO A 1193 -27.18 -0.71 -30.50
N GLU A 1194 -28.08 -1.41 -31.20
CA GLU A 1194 -28.25 -2.86 -31.33
C GLU A 1194 -27.03 -3.73 -30.98
N VAL A 1195 -27.21 -4.58 -29.95
CA VAL A 1195 -26.42 -5.81 -29.76
C VAL A 1195 -27.25 -6.99 -30.28
N SER A 1196 -26.58 -7.89 -31.00
CA SER A 1196 -27.15 -8.97 -31.81
C SER A 1196 -28.07 -9.96 -31.05
N PRO A 1197 -29.04 -10.58 -31.75
CA PRO A 1197 -30.04 -11.46 -31.14
C PRO A 1197 -29.47 -12.86 -30.87
N SER A 1198 -28.99 -13.12 -29.66
CA SER A 1198 -28.72 -14.51 -29.23
C SER A 1198 -29.09 -14.84 -27.78
N LEU A 1199 -29.76 -13.96 -27.02
CA LEU A 1199 -30.20 -14.27 -25.64
C LEU A 1199 -31.72 -14.11 -25.38
N ALA A 1200 -32.52 -13.82 -26.40
CA ALA A 1200 -33.96 -13.55 -26.23
C ALA A 1200 -34.87 -14.81 -26.18
N SER A 1201 -34.34 -16.03 -26.13
CA SER A 1201 -35.15 -17.25 -26.32
C SER A 1201 -35.39 -18.12 -25.08
N LEU A 1202 -35.09 -17.67 -23.86
CA LEU A 1202 -35.17 -18.54 -22.66
C LEU A 1202 -36.26 -18.18 -21.64
N ILE A 1203 -37.08 -17.14 -21.84
CA ILE A 1203 -38.09 -16.70 -20.85
C ILE A 1203 -39.54 -16.90 -21.33
N ALA A 1204 -39.77 -17.72 -22.36
CA ALA A 1204 -41.10 -17.94 -22.93
C ALA A 1204 -41.52 -19.42 -23.02
N SER A 1205 -41.42 -20.16 -21.91
CA SER A 1205 -42.19 -21.39 -21.60
C SER A 1205 -41.69 -21.87 -20.24
N GLU A 1206 -42.47 -22.11 -19.18
CA GLU A 1206 -43.60 -23.04 -19.10
C GLU A 1206 -44.40 -22.76 -17.81
N THR A 1207 -45.69 -22.48 -17.93
CA THR A 1207 -46.69 -22.90 -16.94
C THR A 1207 -47.90 -23.44 -17.69
N THR A 1208 -47.95 -24.76 -17.91
CA THR A 1208 -49.17 -25.60 -17.85
C THR A 1208 -48.80 -27.05 -18.16
N ALA A 1209 -48.85 -27.93 -17.15
CA ALA A 1209 -49.10 -29.35 -17.32
C ALA A 1209 -50.63 -29.61 -17.19
N PRO A 1210 -51.17 -30.83 -17.42
CA PRO A 1210 -50.80 -31.93 -18.33
C PRO A 1210 -52.00 -32.39 -19.20
N THR A 1211 -51.79 -33.16 -20.27
CA THR A 1211 -52.67 -34.30 -20.66
C THR A 1211 -52.07 -35.16 -21.78
N ALA A 1212 -52.15 -36.47 -21.57
CA ALA A 1212 -51.91 -37.63 -22.44
C ALA A 1212 -50.46 -38.06 -22.68
#